data_AF-A0A2N2L9M2-F1
#
_entry.id   AF-A0A2N2L9M2-F1
#
_cell.length_a   1.000
_cell.length_b   1.000
_cell.length_c   1.000
_cell.angle_alpha   90.00
_cell.angle_beta   90.00
_cell.angle_gamma   90.00
#
_symmetry.space_group_name_H-M   'P 1'
#
loop_
_entity.id
_entity.type
_entity.pdbx_description
1 polymer ?
#
loop_
_entity_poly.entity_id
_entity_poly.type
_entity_poly.pdbx_seq_one_letter_code
_entity_poly.pdbx_strand_id
1 'polypeptide(L)'
;MKRNLALYILIFVSFMLFSCQGVDPFPTYRFTPREARLLESKPRSCVFEDLKGDSKDMFLFAFTGASPQNHLIVFDLNFKAISQVNHHYPIRGIKVITNPLTDQNLLFYTFNDQRRVYLQALKYEWTKPLKREDWMFEPIERTDRLIDNPDYEWFANIIPEFIEDIDGDGKQELVCRAWDGFTTNPRGLVVYDLASRKIKWQYLTTTHIATLLFDDFDRDGKKEFILGNIAFKNSRESLNGIDDENGWLVVLDRFGKEQYRNKQFSGYGGVYLKAYDADGDGSPEIYKLISTWGSAETANYIEQMRWDGSHFIRICSYNSESPFNMNQYFFLQEMDNRGTVWNLIMDKAKGLVVLDKNLMPVSHQVKSRIITMWDSEDINLNGYHEILLQTEDDHFILLDHRGHVMASLANPMKGEDNVQAFIVNVGFGMPRQIAIIGSKQLQFYSIDRYPLPVLIYNLLQQYWLVLISLLALVIALAFWQMLRTRQLLFTLSDHSTQGIIVVSGTNRICFINRYLCELLPGSTDVRRYRSLSHSFPELKVIMEMALKGVSYTSQQELHFQNNKFRMVKVIRIGWMWRKHIIMLYPEQIDHPDMQEKLVWADTARRLSHHVRRHITNVLLAIEPIESMCANNTSSRENMHIIRDEINQIKVFTHAFQRFTELKDYDLQPQDIVPSIEHCIARINFPASVTLIKDWSLASVSAFIEPIRFEEALTNLLGNAIEALPEGGTIQLSVKEFPNHSGTDGDLSVLIEVEDSGKGIPPKYLDEIWQPFFTTKQSGTGIGLPETKKIIESMHGTITIQSEDKIGTIVSVWLRGK
;
A
#
# COMPACT_ATOMS: atom_id res chain seq x y z
N MET A 1 -12.18 -35.70 19.78
CA MET A 1 -12.11 -34.92 18.52
C MET A 1 -11.64 -33.47 18.70
N LYS A 2 -12.17 -32.68 19.65
CA LYS A 2 -11.73 -31.27 19.85
C LYS A 2 -10.21 -31.11 20.10
N ARG A 3 -9.59 -32.07 20.79
CA ARG A 3 -8.15 -32.04 21.16
C ARG A 3 -7.19 -32.19 19.96
N ASN A 4 -7.62 -32.84 18.88
CA ASN A 4 -6.78 -33.03 17.68
C ASN A 4 -6.86 -31.83 16.73
N LEU A 5 -8.01 -31.14 16.66
CA LEU A 5 -8.17 -29.96 15.81
C LEU A 5 -7.25 -28.81 16.25
N ALA A 6 -7.12 -28.60 17.56
CA ALA A 6 -6.20 -27.62 18.12
C ALA A 6 -4.73 -27.96 17.79
N LEU A 7 -4.35 -29.24 17.83
CA LEU A 7 -3.00 -29.69 17.48
C LEU A 7 -2.69 -29.46 15.99
N TYR A 8 -3.63 -29.74 15.08
CA TYR A 8 -3.45 -29.48 13.65
C TYR A 8 -3.38 -27.98 13.33
N ILE A 9 -4.18 -27.15 14.01
CA ILE A 9 -4.10 -25.69 13.89
C ILE A 9 -2.75 -25.19 14.40
N LEU A 10 -2.24 -25.73 15.51
CA LEU A 10 -0.96 -25.32 16.08
C LEU A 10 0.23 -25.72 15.19
N ILE A 11 0.20 -26.92 14.60
CA ILE A 11 1.20 -27.37 13.61
C ILE A 11 1.13 -26.49 12.36
N PHE A 12 -0.07 -26.16 11.88
CA PHE A 12 -0.28 -25.30 10.72
C PHE A 12 0.24 -23.87 10.95
N VAL A 13 -0.06 -23.28 12.11
CA VAL A 13 0.45 -21.95 12.51
C VAL A 13 1.97 -21.98 12.66
N SER A 14 2.53 -23.06 13.19
CA SER A 14 3.99 -23.23 13.27
C SER A 14 4.65 -23.33 11.89
N PHE A 15 4.04 -24.00 10.91
CA PHE A 15 4.54 -24.06 9.53
C PHE A 15 4.43 -22.72 8.79
N MET A 16 3.35 -21.96 9.01
CA MET A 16 3.19 -20.59 8.51
C MET A 16 4.24 -19.64 9.09
N LEU A 17 4.49 -19.71 10.40
CA LEU A 17 5.50 -18.88 11.05
C LEU A 17 6.93 -19.22 10.58
N PHE A 18 7.24 -20.50 10.37
CA PHE A 18 8.53 -20.94 9.81
C PHE A 18 8.74 -20.55 8.34
N SER A 19 7.66 -20.42 7.55
CA SER A 19 7.76 -20.05 6.14
C SER A 19 7.77 -18.54 5.88
N CYS A 20 7.35 -17.73 6.85
CA CYS A 20 7.46 -16.26 6.77
C CYS A 20 8.82 -15.72 7.25
N GLN A 21 9.58 -16.48 8.05
CA GLN A 21 10.90 -16.05 8.52
C GLN A 21 11.99 -16.45 7.52
N GLY A 22 12.44 -15.49 6.69
CA GLY A 22 13.69 -15.62 5.93
C GLY A 22 13.56 -15.67 4.42
N VAL A 23 12.43 -15.25 3.85
CA VAL A 23 12.33 -15.17 2.39
C VAL A 23 12.72 -13.78 1.92
N ASP A 24 13.89 -13.68 1.30
CA ASP A 24 14.36 -12.43 0.70
C ASP A 24 13.36 -12.01 -0.39
N PRO A 25 12.90 -10.75 -0.39
CA PRO A 25 11.98 -10.28 -1.42
C PRO A 25 12.68 -10.35 -2.78
N PHE A 26 11.93 -10.84 -3.77
CA PHE A 26 12.46 -10.99 -5.10
C PHE A 26 12.57 -9.62 -5.78
N PRO A 27 13.63 -9.39 -6.59
CA PRO A 27 13.78 -8.15 -7.34
C PRO A 27 12.60 -7.97 -8.29
N THR A 28 11.97 -6.80 -8.22
CA THR A 28 10.81 -6.44 -9.06
C THR A 28 11.21 -5.88 -10.42
N TYR A 29 12.49 -5.52 -10.56
CA TYR A 29 13.09 -4.98 -11.76
C TYR A 29 14.25 -5.85 -12.25
N ARG A 30 14.65 -5.64 -13.50
CA ARG A 30 15.81 -6.28 -14.11
C ARG A 30 16.63 -5.30 -14.93
N PHE A 31 17.92 -5.54 -14.98
CA PHE A 31 18.81 -4.94 -15.96
C PHE A 31 18.49 -5.53 -17.34
N THR A 32 17.99 -4.69 -18.25
CA THR A 32 17.71 -5.08 -19.63
C THR A 32 18.78 -4.48 -20.54
N PRO A 33 19.61 -5.28 -21.20
CA PRO A 33 20.66 -4.77 -22.08
C PRO A 33 20.04 -4.02 -23.26
N ARG A 34 20.64 -2.87 -23.62
CA ARG A 34 20.19 -2.02 -24.74
C ARG A 34 21.19 -2.08 -25.88
N GLU A 35 22.28 -1.35 -25.77
CA GLU A 35 23.32 -1.26 -26.78
C GLU A 35 24.67 -1.64 -26.18
N ALA A 36 25.53 -2.28 -26.98
CA ALA A 36 26.88 -2.64 -26.60
C ALA A 36 27.84 -2.23 -27.71
N ARG A 37 29.01 -1.71 -27.34
CA ARG A 37 30.04 -1.28 -28.28
C ARG A 37 31.41 -1.80 -27.86
N LEU A 38 32.17 -2.27 -28.84
CA LEU A 38 33.58 -2.59 -28.68
C LEU A 38 34.41 -1.30 -28.74
N LEU A 39 35.32 -1.15 -27.78
CA LEU A 39 36.26 -0.06 -27.69
C LEU A 39 37.56 -0.46 -28.39
N GLU A 40 38.10 0.43 -29.23
CA GLU A 40 39.36 0.18 -29.95
C GLU A 40 40.55 0.08 -28.99
N SER A 41 40.51 0.85 -27.90
CA SER A 41 41.49 0.83 -26.83
C SER A 41 40.83 1.24 -25.51
N LYS A 42 41.48 0.96 -24.38
CA LYS A 42 40.96 1.34 -23.06
C LYS A 42 41.06 2.87 -22.91
N PRO A 43 39.95 3.59 -22.71
CA PRO A 43 40.02 5.01 -22.38
C PRO A 43 40.71 5.17 -21.02
N ARG A 44 41.55 6.19 -20.90
CA ARG A 44 42.22 6.52 -19.63
C ARG A 44 41.26 7.24 -18.68
N SER A 45 40.42 8.10 -19.22
CA SER A 45 39.36 8.80 -18.50
C SER A 45 38.08 8.75 -19.34
N CYS A 46 36.97 8.51 -18.65
CA CYS A 46 35.64 8.34 -19.20
C CYS A 46 34.67 9.10 -18.29
N VAL A 47 33.88 10.00 -18.88
CA VAL A 47 32.89 10.81 -18.18
C VAL A 47 31.62 10.90 -19.05
N PHE A 48 30.45 10.87 -18.41
CA PHE A 48 29.13 11.04 -19.02
C PHE A 48 28.52 12.31 -18.46
N GLU A 49 28.35 13.34 -19.29
CA GLU A 49 27.86 14.64 -18.86
C GLU A 49 27.06 15.31 -19.97
N ASP A 50 26.04 16.07 -19.59
CA ASP A 50 25.31 16.94 -20.50
C ASP A 50 26.16 18.18 -20.82
N LEU A 51 26.68 18.26 -22.05
CA LEU A 51 27.47 19.42 -22.49
C LEU A 51 26.64 20.39 -23.36
N LYS A 52 25.39 20.05 -23.70
CA LYS A 52 24.48 20.91 -24.48
C LYS A 52 23.46 21.66 -23.62
N GLY A 53 23.22 21.18 -22.41
CA GLY A 53 22.12 21.64 -21.55
C GLY A 53 20.75 21.10 -21.99
N ASP A 54 20.70 20.01 -22.75
CA ASP A 54 19.44 19.41 -23.25
C ASP A 54 19.01 18.14 -22.49
N SER A 55 19.60 17.92 -21.31
CA SER A 55 19.43 16.74 -20.46
C SER A 55 19.81 15.43 -21.17
N LYS A 56 20.73 15.50 -22.15
CA LYS A 56 21.30 14.32 -22.81
C LYS A 56 22.79 14.28 -22.59
N ASP A 57 23.24 13.24 -21.91
CA ASP A 57 24.65 13.06 -21.67
C ASP A 57 25.37 12.72 -22.98
N MET A 58 26.62 13.18 -23.08
CA MET A 58 27.54 12.82 -24.14
C MET A 58 28.72 12.06 -23.57
N PHE A 59 29.31 11.18 -24.38
CA PHE A 59 30.45 10.38 -23.98
C PHE A 59 31.74 11.18 -24.16
N LEU A 60 32.49 11.38 -23.08
CA LEU A 60 33.75 12.12 -23.08
C LEU A 60 34.89 11.16 -22.79
N PHE A 61 35.57 10.69 -23.86
CA PHE A 61 36.64 9.70 -23.73
C PHE A 61 38.00 10.32 -24.03
N ALA A 62 38.91 10.28 -23.06
CA ALA A 62 40.33 10.53 -23.29
C ALA A 62 41.06 9.21 -23.51
N PHE A 63 41.65 9.04 -24.69
CA PHE A 63 42.47 7.89 -25.03
C PHE A 63 43.95 8.24 -24.94
N THR A 64 44.70 7.32 -24.35
CA THR A 64 46.16 7.36 -24.32
C THR A 64 46.71 6.07 -24.92
N GLY A 65 47.08 6.11 -26.21
CA GLY A 65 48.02 5.22 -26.87
C GLY A 65 47.59 3.80 -27.29
N ALA A 66 47.33 3.66 -28.59
CA ALA A 66 47.91 2.60 -29.47
C ALA A 66 48.38 3.17 -30.84
N SER A 67 48.29 4.48 -31.04
CA SER A 67 48.58 5.29 -32.23
C SER A 67 49.22 6.62 -31.76
N PRO A 68 50.07 7.33 -32.53
CA PRO A 68 50.99 8.35 -32.00
C PRO A 68 50.35 9.66 -31.50
N GLN A 69 49.04 9.72 -31.23
CA GLN A 69 48.35 10.94 -30.81
C GLN A 69 47.39 10.69 -29.64
N ASN A 70 47.55 11.44 -28.55
CA ASN A 70 46.59 11.51 -27.46
C ASN A 70 45.37 12.29 -27.95
N HIS A 71 44.16 11.84 -27.63
CA HIS A 71 42.97 12.53 -28.09
C HIS A 71 41.80 12.40 -27.13
N LEU A 72 40.99 13.46 -27.10
CA LEU A 72 39.69 13.52 -26.44
C LEU A 72 38.61 13.50 -27.52
N ILE A 73 37.71 12.53 -27.45
CA ILE A 73 36.56 12.45 -28.36
C ILE A 73 35.28 12.62 -27.56
N VAL A 74 34.40 13.49 -28.09
CA VAL A 74 33.03 13.68 -27.63
C VAL A 74 32.12 12.91 -28.58
N PHE A 75 31.39 11.94 -28.07
CA PHE A 75 30.40 11.18 -28.83
C PHE A 75 28.97 11.50 -28.34
N ASP A 76 27.99 11.43 -29.24
CA ASP A 76 26.58 11.38 -28.82
C ASP A 76 26.20 9.98 -28.32
N LEU A 77 25.00 9.85 -27.75
CA LEU A 77 24.44 8.58 -27.30
C LEU A 77 24.29 7.51 -28.39
N ASN A 78 24.27 7.91 -29.67
CA ASN A 78 24.30 6.99 -30.82
C ASN A 78 25.72 6.71 -31.29
N PHE A 79 26.72 6.97 -30.43
CA PHE A 79 28.11 6.63 -30.66
C PHE A 79 28.77 7.35 -31.84
N LYS A 80 28.14 8.42 -32.36
CA LYS A 80 28.68 9.26 -33.41
C LYS A 80 29.64 10.27 -32.80
N ALA A 81 30.89 10.32 -33.30
CA ALA A 81 31.86 11.32 -32.89
C ALA A 81 31.38 12.72 -33.34
N ILE A 82 31.15 13.60 -32.37
CA ILE A 82 30.72 14.98 -32.60
C ILE A 82 31.94 15.91 -32.65
N SER A 83 32.87 15.75 -31.72
CA SER A 83 34.07 16.59 -31.60
C SER A 83 35.28 15.72 -31.25
N GLN A 84 36.44 16.09 -31.79
CA GLN A 84 37.72 15.48 -31.44
C GLN A 84 38.75 16.58 -31.18
N VAL A 85 39.56 16.36 -30.15
CA VAL A 85 40.69 17.21 -29.77
C VAL A 85 41.92 16.32 -29.77
N ASN A 86 42.84 16.58 -30.68
CA ASN A 86 44.13 15.90 -30.72
C ASN A 86 45.14 16.71 -29.90
N HIS A 87 45.91 16.03 -29.08
CA HIS A 87 46.85 16.64 -28.17
C HIS A 87 48.18 15.90 -28.16
N HIS A 88 49.28 16.65 -28.01
CA HIS A 88 50.61 16.06 -27.98
C HIS A 88 50.87 15.30 -26.68
N TYR A 89 50.51 15.90 -25.55
CA TYR A 89 50.68 15.32 -24.22
C TYR A 89 49.46 14.50 -23.78
N PRO A 90 49.64 13.49 -22.90
CA PRO A 90 48.55 12.70 -22.35
C PRO A 90 47.54 13.57 -21.59
N ILE A 91 46.26 13.35 -21.87
CA ILE A 91 45.17 13.96 -21.11
C ILE A 91 45.04 13.21 -19.78
N ARG A 92 45.12 13.95 -18.68
CA ARG A 92 45.18 13.43 -17.30
C ARG A 92 43.81 13.36 -16.63
N GLY A 93 42.92 14.28 -16.96
CA GLY A 93 41.57 14.36 -16.40
C GLY A 93 40.64 15.15 -17.29
N ILE A 94 39.35 14.89 -17.13
CA ILE A 94 38.25 15.57 -17.81
C ILE A 94 37.21 15.94 -16.75
N LYS A 95 36.62 17.12 -16.84
CA LYS A 95 35.51 17.55 -16.01
C LYS A 95 34.59 18.49 -16.78
N VAL A 96 33.29 18.40 -16.59
CA VAL A 96 32.34 19.40 -17.10
C VAL A 96 31.83 20.20 -15.90
N ILE A 97 31.75 21.52 -16.07
CA ILE A 97 31.14 22.42 -15.09
C ILE A 97 30.20 23.38 -15.80
N THR A 98 29.02 23.56 -15.23
CA THR A 98 28.06 24.58 -15.64
C THR A 98 28.46 25.93 -15.07
N ASN A 99 28.57 26.95 -15.92
CA ASN A 99 28.70 28.32 -15.45
C ASN A 99 27.32 28.81 -14.95
N PRO A 100 27.15 29.16 -13.66
CA PRO A 100 25.85 29.51 -13.11
C PRO A 100 25.27 30.83 -13.64
N LEU A 101 26.10 31.76 -14.15
CA LEU A 101 25.63 33.03 -14.70
C LEU A 101 25.14 32.90 -16.14
N THR A 102 25.75 32.02 -16.94
CA THR A 102 25.42 31.86 -18.36
C THR A 102 24.62 30.60 -18.67
N ASP A 103 24.44 29.72 -17.68
CA ASP A 103 23.85 28.39 -17.81
C ASP A 103 24.52 27.56 -18.94
N GLN A 104 25.83 27.76 -19.11
CA GLN A 104 26.59 27.13 -20.19
C GLN A 104 27.61 26.15 -19.63
N ASN A 105 27.60 24.94 -20.19
CA ASN A 105 28.52 23.88 -19.81
C ASN A 105 29.88 24.06 -20.50
N LEU A 106 30.94 24.06 -19.69
CA LEU A 106 32.33 24.15 -20.12
C LEU A 106 33.01 22.80 -19.92
N LEU A 107 33.65 22.29 -20.98
CA LEU A 107 34.42 21.04 -20.92
C LEU A 107 35.87 21.36 -20.58
N PHE A 108 36.31 20.96 -19.40
CA PHE A 108 37.68 21.10 -18.95
C PHE A 108 38.45 19.79 -19.18
N TYR A 109 39.71 19.93 -19.58
CA TYR A 109 40.66 18.83 -19.55
C TYR A 109 42.04 19.32 -19.11
N THR A 110 42.78 18.41 -18.50
CA THR A 110 44.11 18.70 -17.97
C THR A 110 45.16 17.85 -18.66
N PHE A 111 46.34 18.42 -18.86
CA PHE A 111 47.51 17.74 -19.38
C PHE A 111 48.79 18.32 -18.76
N ASN A 112 49.91 17.62 -18.87
CA ASN A 112 51.20 18.13 -18.40
C ASN A 112 52.33 17.79 -19.37
N ASP A 113 53.34 18.64 -19.43
CA ASP A 113 54.53 18.50 -20.28
C ASP A 113 55.76 18.00 -19.48
N GLN A 114 55.53 17.39 -18.32
CA GLN A 114 56.54 17.01 -17.31
C GLN A 114 57.20 18.17 -16.55
N ARG A 115 56.97 19.44 -16.95
CA ARG A 115 57.48 20.64 -16.27
C ARG A 115 56.39 21.57 -15.77
N ARG A 116 55.22 21.56 -16.40
CA ARG A 116 54.06 22.38 -16.10
C ARG A 116 52.79 21.58 -16.32
N VAL A 117 51.85 21.76 -15.41
CA VAL A 117 50.49 21.22 -15.58
C VAL A 117 49.58 22.35 -16.03
N TYR A 118 48.76 22.03 -17.03
CA TYR A 118 47.93 22.98 -17.72
C TYR A 118 46.46 22.58 -17.59
N LEU A 119 45.61 23.57 -17.35
CA LEU A 119 44.16 23.42 -17.43
C LEU A 119 43.66 24.13 -18.68
N GLN A 120 42.84 23.43 -19.47
CA GLN A 120 42.21 23.99 -20.66
C GLN A 120 40.70 23.75 -20.62
N ALA A 121 39.92 24.79 -20.94
CA ALA A 121 38.47 24.69 -21.10
C ALA A 121 38.06 24.86 -22.56
N LEU A 122 37.03 24.14 -22.97
CA LEU A 122 36.43 24.20 -24.30
C LEU A 122 35.00 24.70 -24.16
N LYS A 123 34.74 25.86 -24.76
CA LYS A 123 33.43 26.47 -24.83
C LYS A 123 32.81 26.18 -26.20
N TYR A 124 31.78 25.35 -26.23
CA TYR A 124 31.09 24.98 -27.46
C TYR A 124 29.98 25.99 -27.81
N GLU A 125 29.92 26.43 -29.07
CA GLU A 125 28.79 27.19 -29.63
C GLU A 125 27.91 26.24 -30.48
N TRP A 126 27.00 25.50 -29.84
CA TRP A 126 26.19 24.47 -30.51
C TRP A 126 25.27 24.98 -31.63
N THR A 127 24.93 26.27 -31.63
CA THR A 127 24.09 26.92 -32.66
C THR A 127 24.82 27.12 -33.99
N LYS A 128 26.15 27.10 -34.00
CA LYS A 128 26.98 27.11 -35.20
C LYS A 128 27.62 25.74 -35.38
N PRO A 129 27.72 25.20 -36.60
CA PRO A 129 28.32 23.89 -36.80
C PRO A 129 29.74 23.82 -36.21
N LEU A 130 29.85 23.15 -35.04
CA LEU A 130 31.10 22.79 -34.37
C LEU A 130 32.11 23.93 -34.18
N LYS A 131 31.63 25.14 -33.88
CA LYS A 131 32.52 26.21 -33.44
C LYS A 131 32.80 26.04 -31.94
N ARG A 132 34.09 26.03 -31.57
CA ARG A 132 34.53 26.03 -30.18
C ARG A 132 35.53 27.14 -29.93
N GLU A 133 35.55 27.64 -28.71
CA GLU A 133 36.55 28.57 -28.21
C GLU A 133 37.39 27.87 -27.15
N ASP A 134 38.71 27.98 -27.27
CA ASP A 134 39.67 27.32 -26.39
C ASP A 134 40.16 28.33 -25.34
N TRP A 135 39.96 28.02 -24.07
CA TRP A 135 40.40 28.84 -22.94
C TRP A 135 41.55 28.17 -22.22
N MET A 136 42.71 28.80 -22.29
CA MET A 136 43.92 28.33 -21.62
C MET A 136 44.12 29.06 -20.30
N PHE A 137 44.28 28.31 -19.21
CA PHE A 137 44.56 28.86 -17.89
C PHE A 137 46.06 28.93 -17.62
N GLU A 138 46.45 29.84 -16.73
CA GLU A 138 47.84 29.96 -16.27
C GLU A 138 48.32 28.61 -15.68
N PRO A 139 49.45 28.06 -16.17
CA PRO A 139 49.92 26.76 -15.71
C PRO A 139 50.55 26.81 -14.32
N ILE A 140 50.55 25.65 -13.66
CA ILE A 140 51.30 25.46 -12.42
C ILE A 140 52.64 24.81 -12.76
N GLU A 141 53.73 25.42 -12.30
CA GLU A 141 55.08 24.89 -12.50
C GLU A 141 55.38 23.72 -11.58
N ARG A 142 56.08 22.75 -12.12
CA ARG A 142 56.62 21.62 -11.40
C ARG A 142 57.81 22.07 -10.56
N THR A 143 57.75 21.85 -9.26
CA THR A 143 58.85 22.24 -8.34
C THR A 143 59.35 21.08 -7.49
N ASP A 144 58.90 19.84 -7.75
CA ASP A 144 59.33 18.68 -6.98
C ASP A 144 60.71 18.14 -7.39
N ARG A 145 61.29 17.36 -6.48
CA ARG A 145 62.62 16.75 -6.63
C ARG A 145 62.78 15.81 -7.84
N LEU A 146 61.69 15.34 -8.46
CA LEU A 146 61.73 14.40 -9.58
C LEU A 146 61.62 15.12 -10.94
N ILE A 147 61.71 16.45 -10.99
CA ILE A 147 61.62 17.23 -12.24
C ILE A 147 62.65 16.80 -13.28
N ASP A 148 63.87 16.48 -12.85
CA ASP A 148 64.97 16.06 -13.73
C ASP A 148 65.06 14.54 -13.89
N ASN A 149 64.10 13.77 -13.35
CA ASN A 149 64.09 12.33 -13.50
C ASN A 149 63.37 11.93 -14.81
N PRO A 150 64.09 11.45 -15.85
CA PRO A 150 63.49 11.09 -17.13
C PRO A 150 62.63 9.82 -17.07
N ASP A 151 62.84 8.98 -16.06
CA ASP A 151 62.11 7.71 -15.91
C ASP A 151 60.81 7.87 -15.12
N TYR A 152 60.54 9.07 -14.59
CA TYR A 152 59.34 9.36 -13.82
C TYR A 152 58.32 10.14 -14.65
N GLU A 153 57.19 9.51 -14.94
CA GLU A 153 56.05 10.18 -15.53
C GLU A 153 55.27 10.94 -14.45
N TRP A 154 55.15 12.26 -14.61
CA TRP A 154 54.41 13.12 -13.69
C TRP A 154 52.89 12.98 -13.85
N PHE A 155 52.21 12.64 -12.76
CA PHE A 155 50.77 12.36 -12.72
C PHE A 155 49.94 13.56 -12.23
N ALA A 156 50.47 14.78 -12.37
CA ALA A 156 49.77 15.99 -11.97
C ALA A 156 48.50 16.27 -12.77
N ASN A 157 47.49 16.74 -12.04
CA ASN A 157 46.17 17.10 -12.53
C ASN A 157 45.67 18.38 -11.82
N ILE A 158 44.84 19.14 -12.51
CA ILE A 158 44.07 20.27 -12.00
C ILE A 158 42.62 19.88 -12.23
N ILE A 159 41.86 19.79 -11.16
CA ILE A 159 40.48 19.30 -11.14
C ILE A 159 39.60 20.51 -10.82
N PRO A 160 38.86 21.04 -11.81
CA PRO A 160 37.84 22.04 -11.58
C PRO A 160 36.75 21.52 -10.63
N GLU A 161 36.33 22.35 -9.68
CA GLU A 161 35.27 22.00 -8.72
C GLU A 161 33.98 22.78 -9.01
N PHE A 162 34.05 24.11 -9.02
CA PHE A 162 32.90 24.98 -9.30
C PHE A 162 33.34 26.36 -9.81
N ILE A 163 32.37 27.11 -10.34
CA ILE A 163 32.53 28.50 -10.77
C ILE A 163 31.59 29.37 -9.94
N GLU A 164 32.12 30.34 -9.20
CA GLU A 164 31.34 31.25 -8.36
C GLU A 164 32.13 32.55 -8.12
N ASP A 165 31.44 33.66 -7.81
CA ASP A 165 32.06 34.89 -7.29
C ASP A 165 32.39 34.69 -5.81
N ILE A 166 33.62 34.29 -5.51
CA ILE A 166 33.98 33.86 -4.15
C ILE A 166 34.31 35.04 -3.23
N ASP A 167 34.76 36.17 -3.77
CA ASP A 167 35.15 37.34 -2.98
C ASP A 167 34.13 38.50 -3.01
N GLY A 168 33.06 38.36 -3.78
CA GLY A 168 31.96 39.31 -3.87
C GLY A 168 32.31 40.56 -4.69
N ASP A 169 33.27 40.45 -5.61
CA ASP A 169 33.70 41.56 -6.46
C ASP A 169 32.88 41.69 -7.76
N GLY A 170 31.91 40.79 -7.97
CA GLY A 170 31.05 40.70 -9.14
C GLY A 170 31.66 39.95 -10.32
N LYS A 171 32.87 39.41 -10.19
CA LYS A 171 33.52 38.55 -11.19
C LYS A 171 33.51 37.11 -10.71
N GLN A 172 33.55 36.20 -11.67
CA GLN A 172 33.55 34.77 -11.36
C GLN A 172 34.98 34.26 -11.23
N GLU A 173 35.20 33.41 -10.24
CA GLU A 173 36.38 32.60 -10.09
C GLU A 173 36.09 31.14 -10.46
N LEU A 174 37.12 30.48 -10.98
CA LEU A 174 37.16 29.04 -11.12
C LEU A 174 37.98 28.46 -9.97
N VAL A 175 37.33 27.71 -9.10
CA VAL A 175 37.99 27.00 -8.00
C VAL A 175 38.39 25.62 -8.47
N CYS A 176 39.66 25.27 -8.27
CA CYS A 176 40.24 23.99 -8.69
C CYS A 176 41.04 23.35 -7.56
N ARG A 177 41.03 22.02 -7.49
CA ARG A 177 42.01 21.25 -6.72
C ARG A 177 43.18 20.87 -7.62
N ALA A 178 44.40 21.18 -7.18
CA ALA A 178 45.60 20.60 -7.75
C ALA A 178 45.89 19.26 -7.07
N TRP A 179 46.22 18.26 -7.87
CA TRP A 179 46.42 16.87 -7.42
C TRP A 179 47.64 16.25 -8.10
N ASP A 180 48.47 15.52 -7.34
CA ASP A 180 49.52 14.65 -7.89
C ASP A 180 49.67 13.36 -7.08
N GLY A 181 49.60 12.21 -7.74
CA GLY A 181 49.58 10.89 -7.10
C GLY A 181 50.79 10.56 -6.20
N PHE A 182 51.97 11.13 -6.43
CA PHE A 182 53.21 10.63 -5.82
C PHE A 182 54.10 11.72 -5.21
N THR A 183 54.22 12.88 -5.85
CA THR A 183 55.04 14.02 -5.39
C THR A 183 54.16 15.04 -4.66
N THR A 184 54.78 15.98 -3.95
CA THR A 184 54.08 17.03 -3.20
C THR A 184 53.59 18.19 -4.07
N ASN A 185 53.90 18.20 -5.37
CA ASN A 185 53.59 19.31 -6.27
C ASN A 185 52.95 18.80 -7.59
N PRO A 186 51.80 19.35 -8.01
CA PRO A 186 51.03 20.40 -7.39
C PRO A 186 49.87 19.79 -6.59
N ARG A 187 49.85 20.00 -5.27
CA ARG A 187 48.77 19.58 -4.38
C ARG A 187 48.22 20.81 -3.67
N GLY A 188 46.90 20.92 -3.59
CA GLY A 188 46.24 22.01 -2.87
C GLY A 188 45.06 22.62 -3.61
N LEU A 189 44.70 23.84 -3.25
CA LEU A 189 43.61 24.63 -3.84
C LEU A 189 44.20 25.74 -4.72
N VAL A 190 43.64 25.92 -5.91
CA VAL A 190 44.06 26.94 -6.87
C VAL A 190 42.82 27.65 -7.38
N VAL A 191 42.83 28.97 -7.28
CA VAL A 191 41.71 29.81 -7.72
C VAL A 191 42.15 30.67 -8.87
N TYR A 192 41.41 30.57 -9.98
CA TYR A 192 41.63 31.38 -11.17
C TYR A 192 40.56 32.46 -11.28
N ASP A 193 40.96 33.67 -11.67
CA ASP A 193 40.00 34.65 -12.19
C ASP A 193 39.54 34.15 -13.58
N LEU A 194 38.23 33.92 -13.74
CA LEU A 194 37.70 33.22 -14.93
C LEU A 194 37.90 34.05 -16.21
N ALA A 195 37.85 35.38 -16.12
CA ALA A 195 37.94 36.29 -17.26
C ALA A 195 39.37 36.42 -17.79
N SER A 196 40.33 36.65 -16.90
CA SER A 196 41.76 36.77 -17.22
C SER A 196 42.44 35.43 -17.38
N ARG A 197 41.87 34.36 -16.77
CA ARG A 197 42.39 32.98 -16.72
C ARG A 197 43.74 32.87 -15.99
N LYS A 198 44.05 33.86 -15.16
CA LYS A 198 45.25 33.90 -14.30
C LYS A 198 44.94 33.40 -12.90
N ILE A 199 45.96 32.89 -12.22
CA ILE A 199 45.84 32.47 -10.82
C ILE A 199 45.63 33.73 -9.97
N LYS A 200 44.49 33.80 -9.27
CA LYS A 200 44.16 34.87 -8.31
C LYS A 200 44.91 34.61 -7.00
N TRP A 201 44.85 33.37 -6.51
CA TRP A 201 45.63 32.89 -5.37
C TRP A 201 45.67 31.35 -5.34
N GLN A 202 46.57 30.79 -4.52
CA GLN A 202 46.69 29.35 -4.31
C GLN A 202 47.02 29.02 -2.85
N TYR A 203 46.46 27.93 -2.35
CA TYR A 203 46.78 27.34 -1.05
C TYR A 203 47.37 25.95 -1.29
N LEU A 204 48.70 25.86 -1.33
CA LEU A 204 49.42 24.63 -1.61
C LEU A 204 49.55 23.77 -0.34
N THR A 205 49.41 22.45 -0.51
CA THR A 205 49.49 21.44 0.55
C THR A 205 50.45 20.32 0.15
N THR A 206 51.01 19.59 1.10
CA THR A 206 51.78 18.35 0.80
C THR A 206 50.89 17.13 0.61
N THR A 207 49.66 17.20 1.12
CA THR A 207 48.64 16.15 1.10
C THR A 207 47.58 16.44 0.04
N HIS A 208 46.82 15.42 -0.38
CA HIS A 208 45.71 15.59 -1.33
C HIS A 208 44.49 16.18 -0.63
N ILE A 209 43.91 17.24 -1.19
CA ILE A 209 42.56 17.67 -0.79
C ILE A 209 41.58 16.64 -1.35
N ALA A 210 40.96 15.86 -0.47
CA ALA A 210 40.01 14.81 -0.81
C ALA A 210 38.61 15.37 -1.02
N THR A 211 38.21 16.33 -0.19
CA THR A 211 36.90 16.98 -0.23
C THR A 211 37.06 18.48 0.03
N LEU A 212 36.23 19.27 -0.65
CA LEU A 212 36.19 20.72 -0.61
C LEU A 212 34.74 21.13 -0.41
N LEU A 213 34.47 21.93 0.62
CA LEU A 213 33.20 22.59 0.84
C LEU A 213 33.40 24.11 0.73
N PHE A 214 32.39 24.82 0.25
CA PHE A 214 32.39 26.28 0.18
C PHE A 214 30.99 26.83 0.40
N ASP A 215 30.75 27.39 1.59
CA ASP A 215 29.48 28.00 1.97
C ASP A 215 29.67 28.93 3.19
N ASP A 216 28.63 29.67 3.58
CA ASP A 216 28.58 30.51 4.79
C ASP A 216 28.15 29.64 5.98
N PHE A 217 29.13 28.95 6.58
CA PHE A 217 28.85 27.95 7.61
C PHE A 217 28.62 28.56 9.00
N ASP A 218 29.15 29.75 9.28
CA ASP A 218 29.00 30.45 10.56
C ASP A 218 27.96 31.59 10.54
N ARG A 219 27.35 31.86 9.38
CA ARG A 219 26.32 32.89 9.14
C ARG A 219 26.81 34.31 9.37
N ASP A 220 28.11 34.56 9.15
CA ASP A 220 28.66 35.91 9.23
C ASP A 220 28.45 36.72 7.92
N GLY A 221 27.86 36.09 6.90
CA GLY A 221 27.63 36.66 5.57
C GLY A 221 28.82 36.51 4.62
N LYS A 222 29.88 35.81 5.03
CA LYS A 222 31.04 35.44 4.21
C LYS A 222 31.09 33.92 4.11
N LYS A 223 31.60 33.44 2.99
CA LYS A 223 31.77 32.00 2.77
C LYS A 223 33.19 31.57 3.14
N GLU A 224 33.31 30.36 3.67
CA GLU A 224 34.58 29.72 4.00
C GLU A 224 34.80 28.47 3.16
N PHE A 225 36.08 28.17 2.91
CA PHE A 225 36.48 26.87 2.42
C PHE A 225 36.74 25.92 3.58
N ILE A 226 36.15 24.73 3.55
CA ILE A 226 36.46 23.65 4.50
C ILE A 226 37.04 22.46 3.73
N LEU A 227 38.23 22.04 4.13
CA LEU A 227 39.06 21.07 3.42
C LEU A 227 39.26 19.82 4.28
N GLY A 228 39.00 18.66 3.68
CA GLY A 228 39.42 17.36 4.19
C GLY A 228 40.47 16.76 3.24
N ASN A 229 41.48 16.09 3.79
CA ASN A 229 42.57 15.52 3.01
C ASN A 229 42.61 13.98 2.99
N ILE A 230 43.45 13.42 2.13
CA ILE A 230 43.90 12.04 2.20
C ILE A 230 45.40 11.98 2.50
N ALA A 231 45.74 11.26 3.55
CA ALA A 231 47.11 10.98 3.96
C ALA A 231 47.59 9.69 3.29
N PHE A 232 48.43 9.83 2.27
CA PHE A 232 49.07 8.69 1.60
C PHE A 232 50.46 8.37 2.12
N LYS A 233 51.04 9.23 2.97
CA LYS A 233 52.40 9.08 3.50
C LYS A 233 53.46 8.91 2.40
N ASN A 234 53.23 9.57 1.25
CA ASN A 234 54.14 9.52 0.10
C ASN A 234 55.32 10.48 0.26
N SER A 235 55.19 11.49 1.14
CA SER A 235 56.23 12.48 1.42
C SER A 235 56.47 12.69 2.91
N ARG A 236 57.69 13.11 3.24
CA ARG A 236 58.10 13.60 4.57
C ARG A 236 58.15 15.12 4.66
N GLU A 237 57.86 15.81 3.56
CA GLU A 237 57.81 17.26 3.52
C GLU A 237 56.58 17.76 4.28
N SER A 238 56.68 18.97 4.81
CA SER A 238 55.55 19.71 5.34
C SER A 238 55.50 21.09 4.67
N LEU A 239 54.31 21.50 4.25
CA LEU A 239 54.05 22.80 3.65
C LEU A 239 52.90 23.44 4.41
N ASN A 240 53.07 24.70 4.81
CA ASN A 240 52.12 25.41 5.68
C ASN A 240 51.82 24.70 7.01
N GLY A 241 52.67 23.78 7.48
CA GLY A 241 52.44 22.99 8.69
C GLY A 241 51.53 21.77 8.47
N ILE A 242 51.17 21.48 7.22
CA ILE A 242 50.44 20.28 6.80
C ILE A 242 51.46 19.28 6.25
N ASP A 243 51.40 18.05 6.74
CA ASP A 243 52.19 16.91 6.26
C ASP A 243 51.31 15.87 5.56
N ASP A 244 51.94 14.96 4.81
CA ASP A 244 51.26 13.86 4.11
C ASP A 244 51.10 12.59 4.97
N GLU A 245 51.48 12.65 6.27
CA GLU A 245 51.40 11.50 7.19
C GLU A 245 50.11 11.50 8.05
N ASN A 246 49.37 12.61 8.03
CA ASN A 246 48.25 12.86 8.93
C ASN A 246 46.98 13.30 8.18
N GLY A 247 45.84 12.94 8.76
CA GLY A 247 44.55 13.51 8.37
C GLY A 247 44.37 14.90 8.97
N TRP A 248 43.98 15.87 8.16
CA TRP A 248 43.82 17.27 8.47
C TRP A 248 42.42 17.75 8.10
N LEU A 249 41.89 18.61 8.95
CA LEU A 249 40.71 19.43 8.70
C LEU A 249 41.18 20.89 8.73
N VAL A 250 40.95 21.63 7.65
CA VAL A 250 41.43 23.01 7.49
C VAL A 250 40.27 23.90 7.06
N VAL A 251 40.19 25.09 7.64
CA VAL A 251 39.26 26.15 7.23
C VAL A 251 40.05 27.33 6.70
N LEU A 252 39.72 27.78 5.49
CA LEU A 252 40.28 28.99 4.89
C LEU A 252 39.17 30.01 4.67
N ASP A 253 39.50 31.30 4.77
CA ASP A 253 38.61 32.33 4.26
C ASP A 253 38.60 32.34 2.72
N ARG A 254 37.69 33.13 2.14
CA ARG A 254 37.57 33.33 0.68
C ARG A 254 38.83 33.83 -0.05
N PHE A 255 39.85 34.29 0.69
CA PHE A 255 41.13 34.76 0.14
C PHE A 255 42.26 33.74 0.34
N GLY A 256 41.94 32.54 0.85
CA GLY A 256 42.89 31.46 1.06
C GLY A 256 43.71 31.59 2.35
N LYS A 257 43.33 32.46 3.28
CA LYS A 257 44.00 32.59 4.58
C LYS A 257 43.43 31.58 5.56
N GLU A 258 44.32 30.81 6.19
CA GLU A 258 43.95 29.81 7.21
C GLU A 258 43.34 30.46 8.46
N GLN A 259 42.12 30.03 8.79
CA GLN A 259 41.38 30.42 10.00
C GLN A 259 41.46 29.33 11.07
N TYR A 260 41.48 28.06 10.65
CA TYR A 260 41.49 26.91 11.53
C TYR A 260 42.23 25.74 10.92
N ARG A 261 42.90 24.97 11.77
CA ARG A 261 43.54 23.71 11.39
C ARG A 261 43.54 22.73 12.56
N ASN A 262 43.11 21.50 12.29
CA ASN A 262 43.09 20.44 13.28
C ASN A 262 43.49 19.08 12.67
N LYS A 263 44.41 18.40 13.35
CA LYS A 263 44.83 17.04 13.03
C LYS A 263 43.80 16.01 13.51
N GLN A 264 43.23 15.27 12.58
CA GLN A 264 42.18 14.27 12.85
C GLN A 264 42.75 12.89 13.21
N PHE A 265 43.81 12.44 12.53
CA PHE A 265 44.45 11.14 12.79
C PHE A 265 45.89 11.12 12.27
N SER A 266 46.62 10.06 12.59
CA SER A 266 47.95 9.74 12.04
C SER A 266 47.94 8.40 11.34
N GLY A 267 48.56 8.31 10.16
CA GLY A 267 48.60 7.09 9.35
C GLY A 267 47.92 7.25 8.01
N TYR A 268 47.65 6.12 7.34
CA TYR A 268 46.97 6.13 6.05
C TYR A 268 45.46 6.31 6.25
N GLY A 269 44.85 7.20 5.49
CA GLY A 269 43.41 7.42 5.60
C GLY A 269 42.92 8.65 4.87
N GLY A 270 41.61 8.92 4.99
CA GLY A 270 40.96 10.10 4.46
C GLY A 270 40.03 10.78 5.46
N VAL A 271 39.99 12.11 5.37
CA VAL A 271 38.98 12.99 5.96
C VAL A 271 38.04 13.41 4.84
N TYR A 272 36.81 12.88 4.87
CA TYR A 272 35.79 13.15 3.86
C TYR A 272 34.71 14.05 4.44
N LEU A 273 34.32 15.07 3.68
CA LEU A 273 33.34 16.08 4.09
C LEU A 273 32.20 16.15 3.08
N LYS A 274 30.99 16.31 3.61
CA LYS A 274 29.77 16.68 2.88
C LYS A 274 28.98 17.69 3.70
N ALA A 275 28.28 18.60 3.03
CA ALA A 275 27.43 19.60 3.66
C ALA A 275 25.98 19.35 3.26
N TYR A 276 25.06 19.44 4.21
CA TYR A 276 23.63 19.32 3.95
C TYR A 276 22.82 20.02 5.05
N ASP A 277 21.83 20.81 4.68
CA ASP A 277 20.90 21.48 5.59
C ASP A 277 19.85 20.48 6.10
N ALA A 278 20.17 19.81 7.21
CA ALA A 278 19.36 18.70 7.72
C ALA A 278 18.15 19.17 8.53
N ASP A 279 18.21 20.36 9.12
CA ASP A 279 17.14 20.97 9.90
C ASP A 279 16.33 22.03 9.13
N GLY A 280 16.76 22.40 7.94
CA GLY A 280 16.06 23.31 7.03
C GLY A 280 16.15 24.76 7.47
N ASP A 281 17.17 25.11 8.24
CA ASP A 281 17.35 26.45 8.80
C ASP A 281 18.16 27.40 7.91
N GLY A 282 18.56 26.93 6.73
CA GLY A 282 19.26 27.67 5.70
C GLY A 282 20.78 27.66 5.84
N SER A 283 21.35 26.93 6.79
CA SER A 283 22.79 26.78 6.96
C SER A 283 23.17 25.30 7.08
N PRO A 284 23.98 24.79 6.15
CA PRO A 284 24.19 23.36 6.08
C PRO A 284 25.05 22.83 7.24
N GLU A 285 24.62 21.72 7.83
CA GLU A 285 25.50 20.94 8.70
C GLU A 285 26.60 20.23 7.91
N ILE A 286 27.74 20.06 8.56
CA ILE A 286 28.89 19.38 7.98
C ILE A 286 28.91 17.95 8.52
N TYR A 287 28.83 16.99 7.62
CA TYR A 287 29.08 15.60 7.89
C TYR A 287 30.55 15.29 7.59
N LYS A 288 31.28 14.83 8.60
CA LYS A 288 32.68 14.43 8.48
C LYS A 288 32.83 12.94 8.72
N LEU A 289 33.39 12.24 7.75
CA LEU A 289 33.72 10.82 7.81
C LEU A 289 35.24 10.64 7.87
N ILE A 290 35.70 9.93 8.90
CA ILE A 290 37.10 9.55 9.09
C ILE A 290 37.26 8.07 8.73
N SER A 291 38.10 7.80 7.75
CA SER A 291 38.42 6.45 7.30
C SER A 291 39.92 6.21 7.33
N THR A 292 40.41 5.40 8.27
CA THR A 292 41.84 5.11 8.49
C THR A 292 42.31 3.82 7.80
N TRP A 293 41.43 3.18 7.03
CA TRP A 293 41.67 1.94 6.26
C TRP A 293 42.21 0.75 7.07
N GLY A 294 42.25 0.85 8.41
CA GLY A 294 42.83 -0.11 9.33
C GLY A 294 44.29 0.15 9.70
N SER A 295 44.85 1.31 9.35
CA SER A 295 46.27 1.62 9.53
C SER A 295 46.58 2.52 10.74
N ALA A 296 45.57 3.19 11.30
CA ALA A 296 45.72 4.11 12.42
C ALA A 296 45.10 3.53 13.70
N GLU A 297 45.61 3.95 14.85
CA GLU A 297 45.01 3.67 16.16
C GLU A 297 43.66 4.40 16.35
N THR A 298 43.44 5.48 15.60
CA THR A 298 42.20 6.24 15.64
C THR A 298 41.05 5.42 15.05
N ALA A 299 39.97 5.30 15.82
CA ALA A 299 38.73 4.65 15.38
C ALA A 299 38.14 5.34 14.14
N ASN A 300 37.40 4.58 13.34
CA ASN A 300 36.70 5.09 12.17
C ASN A 300 35.32 5.56 12.62
N TYR A 301 34.91 6.76 12.19
CA TYR A 301 33.64 7.33 12.62
C TYR A 301 33.10 8.29 11.58
N ILE A 302 31.81 8.56 11.69
CA ILE A 302 31.14 9.68 11.04
C ILE A 302 30.56 10.58 12.13
N GLU A 303 30.63 11.88 11.93
CA GLU A 303 30.02 12.86 12.82
C GLU A 303 29.35 13.97 12.05
N GLN A 304 28.28 14.50 12.64
CA GLN A 304 27.64 15.74 12.21
C GLN A 304 28.14 16.87 13.10
N MET A 305 28.54 17.97 12.49
CA MET A 305 29.12 19.13 13.19
C MET A 305 28.70 20.45 12.54
N ARG A 306 28.76 21.54 13.30
CA ARG A 306 28.59 22.92 12.84
C ARG A 306 29.87 23.72 13.05
N TRP A 307 30.13 24.68 12.17
CA TRP A 307 31.22 25.63 12.30
C TRP A 307 30.68 26.91 12.95
N ASP A 308 31.34 27.42 14.00
CA ASP A 308 30.90 28.63 14.73
C ASP A 308 31.76 29.88 14.43
N GLY A 309 32.62 29.80 13.41
CA GLY A 309 33.62 30.83 13.07
C GLY A 309 34.97 30.63 13.76
N SER A 310 35.06 29.76 14.76
CA SER A 310 36.30 29.51 15.51
C SER A 310 36.61 28.03 15.76
N HIS A 311 35.57 27.22 16.01
CA HIS A 311 35.66 25.82 16.36
C HIS A 311 34.51 25.02 15.72
N PHE A 312 34.71 23.71 15.63
CA PHE A 312 33.66 22.78 15.24
C PHE A 312 32.89 22.28 16.46
N ILE A 313 31.58 22.46 16.45
CA ILE A 313 30.66 21.96 17.47
C ILE A 313 30.07 20.63 16.97
N ARG A 314 30.37 19.53 17.66
CA ARG A 314 29.81 18.21 17.35
C ARG A 314 28.36 18.13 17.79
N ILE A 315 27.48 17.68 16.90
CA ILE A 315 26.05 17.44 17.16
C ILE A 315 25.83 15.97 17.54
N CYS A 316 26.18 15.06 16.65
CA CYS A 316 26.06 13.62 16.87
C CYS A 316 27.20 12.87 16.15
N SER A 317 27.40 11.59 16.51
CA SER A 317 28.45 10.77 15.91
C SER A 317 28.07 9.29 15.94
N TYR A 318 28.46 8.56 14.90
CA TYR A 318 28.45 7.11 14.83
C TYR A 318 29.88 6.60 14.72
N ASN A 319 30.28 5.74 15.66
CA ASN A 319 31.60 5.13 15.69
C ASN A 319 31.52 3.68 15.18
N SER A 320 32.54 3.25 14.44
CA SER A 320 32.72 1.83 14.11
C SER A 320 34.03 1.29 14.68
N GLU A 321 33.95 0.09 15.23
CA GLU A 321 35.11 -0.67 15.71
C GLU A 321 35.91 -1.26 14.53
N SER A 322 35.28 -1.39 13.37
CA SER A 322 35.89 -1.92 12.15
C SER A 322 36.32 -0.80 11.19
N PRO A 323 37.41 -1.02 10.44
CA PRO A 323 37.89 -0.04 9.47
C PRO A 323 36.95 0.12 8.28
N PHE A 324 36.89 1.34 7.76
CA PHE A 324 36.15 1.66 6.53
C PHE A 324 37.00 1.39 5.28
N ASN A 325 36.33 1.15 4.14
CA ASN A 325 36.98 1.05 2.82
C ASN A 325 37.57 2.39 2.36
N MET A 326 38.48 2.35 1.38
CA MET A 326 39.20 3.53 0.92
C MET A 326 38.31 4.62 0.30
N ASN A 327 37.36 4.21 -0.54
CA ASN A 327 36.60 5.12 -1.42
C ASN A 327 35.27 5.57 -0.80
N GLN A 328 35.30 6.47 0.18
CA GLN A 328 34.10 6.91 0.91
C GLN A 328 33.52 8.25 0.40
N TYR A 329 33.90 8.74 -0.78
CA TYR A 329 33.44 10.05 -1.30
C TYR A 329 31.91 10.16 -1.46
N PHE A 330 31.24 9.04 -1.70
CA PHE A 330 29.80 8.95 -1.94
C PHE A 330 28.98 8.70 -0.67
N PHE A 331 29.49 9.05 0.53
CA PHE A 331 28.83 8.66 1.77
C PHE A 331 27.50 9.40 2.03
N LEU A 332 27.34 10.69 1.74
CA LEU A 332 26.06 11.40 1.95
C LEU A 332 25.28 11.51 0.63
N GLN A 333 24.07 10.96 0.57
CA GLN A 333 23.20 10.96 -0.61
C GLN A 333 21.78 11.42 -0.26
N GLU A 334 21.22 12.27 -1.11
CA GLU A 334 19.78 12.57 -1.12
C GLU A 334 19.02 11.41 -1.77
N MET A 335 17.94 10.99 -1.12
CA MET A 335 17.13 9.83 -1.50
C MET A 335 15.78 10.22 -2.09
N ASP A 336 15.35 11.47 -1.92
CA ASP A 336 14.12 12.01 -2.50
C ASP A 336 14.14 13.54 -2.57
N ASN A 337 13.21 14.10 -3.35
CA ASN A 337 12.99 15.55 -3.44
C ASN A 337 12.37 16.18 -2.17
N ARG A 338 12.18 15.41 -1.10
CA ARG A 338 11.59 15.87 0.17
C ARG A 338 12.65 16.04 1.26
N GLY A 339 13.92 15.85 0.93
CA GLY A 339 15.05 16.05 1.82
C GLY A 339 15.39 14.85 2.71
N THR A 340 14.99 13.64 2.32
CA THR A 340 15.49 12.41 2.95
C THR A 340 16.95 12.20 2.52
N VAL A 341 17.88 12.13 3.48
CA VAL A 341 19.29 11.84 3.20
C VAL A 341 19.79 10.61 3.94
N TRP A 342 20.68 9.87 3.28
CA TRP A 342 21.36 8.71 3.82
C TRP A 342 22.87 8.89 3.85
N ASN A 343 23.46 8.45 4.94
CA ASN A 343 24.88 8.28 5.13
C ASN A 343 25.26 6.80 4.89
N LEU A 344 25.82 6.52 3.72
CA LEU A 344 26.27 5.22 3.24
C LEU A 344 27.74 5.00 3.60
N ILE A 345 28.02 4.01 4.44
CA ILE A 345 29.36 3.68 4.91
C ILE A 345 29.69 2.26 4.47
N MET A 346 30.80 2.10 3.75
CA MET A 346 31.33 0.78 3.43
C MET A 346 32.28 0.32 4.55
N ASP A 347 31.73 -0.48 5.47
CA ASP A 347 32.44 -1.04 6.61
C ASP A 347 33.02 -2.43 6.27
N LYS A 348 34.32 -2.65 6.53
CA LYS A 348 34.99 -3.90 6.16
C LYS A 348 34.45 -5.14 6.88
N ALA A 349 33.92 -5.00 8.10
CA ALA A 349 33.38 -6.11 8.86
C ALA A 349 31.87 -6.24 8.68
N LYS A 350 31.14 -5.13 8.79
CA LYS A 350 29.67 -5.10 8.78
C LYS A 350 29.05 -5.06 7.37
N GLY A 351 29.84 -4.72 6.35
CA GLY A 351 29.33 -4.52 4.98
C GLY A 351 28.80 -3.10 4.79
N LEU A 352 27.69 -2.95 4.08
CA LEU A 352 27.02 -1.65 3.96
C LEU A 352 26.42 -1.28 5.32
N VAL A 353 26.69 -0.06 5.78
CA VAL A 353 26.01 0.56 6.92
C VAL A 353 25.31 1.81 6.38
N VAL A 354 23.98 1.84 6.49
CA VAL A 354 23.17 2.99 6.10
C VAL A 354 22.72 3.69 7.37
N LEU A 355 22.99 4.99 7.48
CA LEU A 355 22.50 5.83 8.57
C LEU A 355 21.61 6.94 8.03
N ASP A 356 20.65 7.41 8.81
CA ASP A 356 19.83 8.57 8.45
C ASP A 356 20.60 9.90 8.66
N LYS A 357 19.90 11.03 8.51
CA LYS A 357 20.45 12.37 8.73
C LYS A 357 20.97 12.61 10.16
N ASN A 358 20.46 11.88 11.15
CA ASN A 358 20.87 11.98 12.55
C ASN A 358 21.91 10.91 12.94
N LEU A 359 22.47 10.21 11.94
CA LEU A 359 23.42 9.11 12.10
C LEU A 359 22.85 7.88 12.83
N MET A 360 21.53 7.67 12.73
CA MET A 360 20.87 6.48 13.27
C MET A 360 20.79 5.37 12.21
N PRO A 361 21.07 4.09 12.56
CA PRO A 361 21.04 2.99 11.60
C PRO A 361 19.69 2.77 10.93
N VAL A 362 19.71 2.61 9.60
CA VAL A 362 18.57 2.29 8.75
C VAL A 362 18.72 0.85 8.23
N SER A 363 17.63 0.08 8.27
CA SER A 363 17.64 -1.30 7.78
C SER A 363 17.70 -1.37 6.26
N HIS A 364 18.46 -2.32 5.71
CA HIS A 364 18.52 -2.63 4.28
C HIS A 364 18.63 -4.14 4.03
N GLN A 365 18.44 -4.56 2.78
CA GLN A 365 18.43 -5.97 2.35
C GLN A 365 19.78 -6.46 1.81
N VAL A 366 20.72 -5.56 1.55
CA VAL A 366 22.06 -5.92 1.06
C VAL A 366 22.81 -6.74 2.13
N LYS A 367 23.08 -8.02 1.85
CA LYS A 367 23.82 -8.92 2.75
C LYS A 367 25.30 -9.05 2.38
N SER A 368 25.64 -8.93 1.09
CA SER A 368 27.02 -9.00 0.61
C SER A 368 27.79 -7.72 0.97
N ARG A 369 29.11 -7.85 1.12
CA ARG A 369 29.99 -6.70 1.30
C ARG A 369 30.01 -5.85 0.02
N ILE A 370 30.04 -4.54 0.21
CA ILE A 370 30.11 -3.57 -0.89
C ILE A 370 31.57 -3.19 -1.10
N ILE A 371 32.02 -3.29 -2.36
CA ILE A 371 33.37 -2.87 -2.75
C ILE A 371 33.38 -1.41 -3.23
N THR A 372 32.33 -1.00 -3.94
CA THR A 372 32.24 0.32 -4.57
C THR A 372 30.78 0.77 -4.61
N MET A 373 30.57 2.06 -4.33
CA MET A 373 29.33 2.79 -4.62
C MET A 373 29.62 3.64 -5.86
N TRP A 374 28.85 3.42 -6.92
CA TRP A 374 29.13 4.03 -8.22
C TRP A 374 28.40 5.36 -8.40
N ASP A 375 27.11 5.39 -8.10
CA ASP A 375 26.25 6.53 -8.40
C ASP A 375 24.91 6.45 -7.66
N SER A 376 24.16 7.56 -7.58
CA SER A 376 22.85 7.64 -6.92
C SER A 376 21.94 8.70 -7.56
N GLU A 377 20.93 8.27 -8.31
CA GLU A 377 20.04 9.13 -9.09
C GLU A 377 18.63 8.53 -9.20
N ASP A 378 17.63 9.34 -9.54
CA ASP A 378 16.26 8.86 -9.83
C ASP A 378 16.19 8.20 -11.23
N ILE A 379 16.58 6.93 -11.32
CA ILE A 379 16.74 6.23 -12.61
C ILE A 379 15.41 6.09 -13.33
N ASN A 380 14.33 5.84 -12.58
CA ASN A 380 13.01 5.56 -13.16
C ASN A 380 12.04 6.76 -13.13
N LEU A 381 12.50 7.93 -12.72
CA LEU A 381 11.76 9.20 -12.68
C LEU A 381 10.52 9.16 -11.76
N ASN A 382 10.62 8.51 -10.60
CA ASN A 382 9.53 8.41 -9.62
C ASN A 382 9.66 9.41 -8.45
N GLY A 383 10.70 10.25 -8.45
CA GLY A 383 11.02 11.20 -7.38
C GLY A 383 11.90 10.66 -6.25
N TYR A 384 12.40 9.43 -6.36
CA TYR A 384 13.26 8.76 -5.38
C TYR A 384 14.55 8.30 -6.05
N HIS A 385 15.68 8.52 -5.39
CA HIS A 385 16.97 8.10 -5.92
C HIS A 385 17.20 6.61 -5.66
N GLU A 386 17.82 5.96 -6.64
CA GLU A 386 18.32 4.61 -6.55
C GLU A 386 19.85 4.61 -6.50
N ILE A 387 20.42 3.80 -5.62
CA ILE A 387 21.87 3.71 -5.44
C ILE A 387 22.41 2.51 -6.21
N LEU A 388 23.40 2.76 -7.07
CA LEU A 388 24.13 1.74 -7.81
C LEU A 388 25.37 1.28 -7.02
N LEU A 389 25.34 0.02 -6.60
CA LEU A 389 26.36 -0.61 -5.76
C LEU A 389 27.04 -1.76 -6.51
N GLN A 390 28.30 -2.05 -6.17
CA GLN A 390 28.98 -3.26 -6.57
C GLN A 390 29.41 -4.08 -5.35
N THR A 391 29.09 -5.37 -5.37
CA THR A 391 29.39 -6.30 -4.27
C THR A 391 30.72 -7.03 -4.48
N GLU A 392 31.25 -7.58 -3.39
CA GLU A 392 32.45 -8.44 -3.41
C GLU A 392 32.26 -9.72 -4.24
N ASP A 393 31.01 -10.19 -4.37
CA ASP A 393 30.63 -11.33 -5.23
C ASP A 393 30.58 -10.97 -6.73
N ASP A 394 31.08 -9.78 -7.10
CA ASP A 394 31.14 -9.26 -8.46
C ASP A 394 29.76 -9.08 -9.11
N HIS A 395 28.79 -8.61 -8.33
CA HIS A 395 27.46 -8.23 -8.81
C HIS A 395 27.21 -6.73 -8.68
N PHE A 396 26.50 -6.16 -9.65
CA PHE A 396 25.88 -4.85 -9.55
C PHE A 396 24.51 -4.99 -8.91
N ILE A 397 24.23 -4.15 -7.91
CA ILE A 397 22.95 -4.11 -7.19
C ILE A 397 22.40 -2.69 -7.27
N LEU A 398 21.10 -2.59 -7.54
CA LEU A 398 20.37 -1.34 -7.43
C LEU A 398 19.50 -1.35 -6.17
N LEU A 399 19.73 -0.38 -5.30
CA LEU A 399 19.04 -0.23 -4.01
C LEU A 399 18.03 0.92 -4.08
N ASP A 400 16.80 0.71 -3.62
CA ASP A 400 15.80 1.79 -3.52
C ASP A 400 15.99 2.66 -2.25
N HIS A 401 15.24 3.76 -2.19
CA HIS A 401 15.13 4.66 -1.03
C HIS A 401 14.60 4.01 0.27
N ARG A 402 14.23 2.72 0.26
CA ARG A 402 13.79 1.96 1.46
C ARG A 402 14.78 0.87 1.85
N GLY A 403 15.85 0.70 1.09
CA GLY A 403 16.92 -0.25 1.36
C GLY A 403 16.61 -1.62 0.77
N HIS A 404 15.68 -1.70 -0.18
CA HIS A 404 15.33 -2.93 -0.87
C HIS A 404 16.10 -3.08 -2.18
N VAL A 405 16.48 -4.32 -2.49
CA VAL A 405 17.17 -4.63 -3.75
C VAL A 405 16.16 -4.64 -4.90
N MET A 406 16.21 -3.62 -5.76
CA MET A 406 15.32 -3.50 -6.92
C MET A 406 15.72 -4.44 -8.05
N ALA A 407 17.03 -4.50 -8.34
CA ALA A 407 17.60 -5.29 -9.42
C ALA A 407 19.02 -5.74 -9.05
N SER A 408 19.45 -6.85 -9.64
CA SER A 408 20.80 -7.38 -9.48
C SER A 408 21.28 -7.91 -10.85
N LEU A 409 22.55 -7.70 -11.16
CA LEU A 409 23.20 -8.12 -12.40
C LEU A 409 24.59 -8.65 -12.07
N ALA A 410 24.89 -9.89 -12.46
CA ALA A 410 26.26 -10.38 -12.42
C ALA A 410 27.14 -9.54 -13.36
N ASN A 411 28.34 -9.17 -12.93
CA ASN A 411 29.21 -8.29 -13.71
C ASN A 411 29.37 -8.82 -15.15
N PRO A 412 28.86 -8.09 -16.15
CA PRO A 412 28.91 -8.53 -17.54
C PRO A 412 30.34 -8.52 -18.10
N MET A 413 31.24 -7.78 -17.46
CA MET A 413 32.65 -7.61 -17.84
C MET A 413 33.57 -8.43 -16.94
N LYS A 414 33.12 -9.61 -16.48
CA LYS A 414 33.87 -10.45 -15.54
C LYS A 414 35.27 -10.78 -16.06
N GLY A 415 36.28 -10.47 -15.25
CA GLY A 415 37.69 -10.66 -15.59
C GLY A 415 38.34 -9.51 -16.37
N GLU A 416 37.61 -8.42 -16.63
CA GLU A 416 38.21 -7.17 -17.10
C GLU A 416 38.66 -6.28 -15.92
N ASP A 417 39.80 -5.62 -16.08
CA ASP A 417 40.34 -4.71 -15.05
C ASP A 417 39.72 -3.30 -15.15
N ASN A 418 39.45 -2.71 -13.98
CA ASN A 418 38.86 -1.37 -13.81
C ASN A 418 37.48 -1.22 -14.46
N VAL A 419 36.57 -2.16 -14.21
CA VAL A 419 35.16 -1.98 -14.56
C VAL A 419 34.61 -0.75 -13.85
N GLN A 420 33.94 0.13 -14.59
CA GLN A 420 33.24 1.28 -14.04
C GLN A 420 31.77 1.26 -14.42
N ALA A 421 30.93 1.82 -13.55
CA ALA A 421 29.52 1.98 -13.83
C ALA A 421 29.07 3.42 -13.57
N PHE A 422 28.16 3.91 -14.41
CA PHE A 422 27.64 5.28 -14.39
C PHE A 422 26.14 5.25 -14.65
N ILE A 423 25.39 6.16 -14.02
CA ILE A 423 24.01 6.46 -14.42
C ILE A 423 24.08 7.55 -15.49
N VAL A 424 23.35 7.36 -16.59
CA VAL A 424 23.44 8.18 -17.80
C VAL A 424 22.07 8.72 -18.17
N ASN A 425 21.98 10.04 -18.38
CA ASN A 425 20.79 10.72 -18.83
C ASN A 425 20.64 10.61 -20.35
N VAL A 426 19.50 10.10 -20.79
CA VAL A 426 19.22 9.87 -22.22
C VAL A 426 18.30 10.92 -22.86
N GLY A 427 17.80 11.85 -22.04
CA GLY A 427 16.95 12.95 -22.48
C GLY A 427 15.94 13.38 -21.43
N PHE A 428 15.46 14.61 -21.56
CA PHE A 428 14.42 15.15 -20.70
C PHE A 428 13.18 14.24 -20.62
N GLY A 429 12.80 13.86 -19.40
CA GLY A 429 11.62 13.02 -19.12
C GLY A 429 11.77 11.55 -19.51
N MET A 430 12.97 11.09 -19.87
CA MET A 430 13.25 9.70 -20.22
C MET A 430 13.95 8.98 -19.06
N PRO A 431 13.59 7.73 -18.73
CA PRO A 431 14.29 6.96 -17.71
C PRO A 431 15.79 6.87 -18.02
N ARG A 432 16.61 7.09 -16.99
CA ARG A 432 18.07 7.03 -17.10
C ARG A 432 18.52 5.60 -17.40
N GLN A 433 19.70 5.47 -18.00
CA GLN A 433 20.33 4.19 -18.28
C GLN A 433 21.54 3.98 -17.38
N ILE A 434 21.98 2.74 -17.24
CA ILE A 434 23.21 2.40 -16.53
C ILE A 434 24.23 1.96 -17.59
N ALA A 435 25.35 2.67 -17.65
CA ALA A 435 26.48 2.34 -18.51
C ALA A 435 27.52 1.57 -17.69
N ILE A 436 27.87 0.36 -18.13
CA ILE A 436 28.96 -0.42 -17.56
C ILE A 436 30.08 -0.48 -18.59
N ILE A 437 31.24 0.07 -18.25
CA ILE A 437 32.42 0.15 -19.10
C ILE A 437 33.55 -0.73 -18.58
N GLY A 438 34.10 -1.54 -19.46
CA GLY A 438 35.31 -2.30 -19.26
C GLY A 438 36.49 -1.75 -20.08
N SER A 439 37.54 -2.54 -20.16
CA SER A 439 38.72 -2.26 -20.98
C SER A 439 38.48 -2.36 -22.48
N LYS A 440 37.55 -3.22 -22.92
CA LYS A 440 37.32 -3.56 -24.34
C LYS A 440 35.92 -3.30 -24.82
N GLN A 441 34.97 -3.05 -23.92
CA GLN A 441 33.56 -2.94 -24.26
C GLN A 441 32.83 -1.99 -23.31
N LEU A 442 31.77 -1.37 -23.83
CA LEU A 442 30.82 -0.53 -23.12
C LEU A 442 29.43 -1.09 -23.36
N GLN A 443 28.64 -1.28 -22.30
CA GLN A 443 27.28 -1.80 -22.40
C GLN A 443 26.28 -0.96 -21.60
N PHE A 444 25.15 -0.65 -22.23
CA PHE A 444 24.03 0.06 -21.61
C PHE A 444 22.95 -0.88 -21.14
N TYR A 445 22.35 -0.53 -20.00
CA TYR A 445 21.23 -1.23 -19.40
C TYR A 445 20.12 -0.24 -19.07
N SER A 446 18.87 -0.62 -19.33
CA SER A 446 17.71 0.04 -18.70
C SER A 446 17.20 -0.81 -17.55
N ILE A 447 16.51 -0.16 -16.62
CA ILE A 447 15.85 -0.81 -15.49
C ILE A 447 14.37 -0.97 -15.80
N ASP A 448 14.00 -2.18 -16.22
CA ASP A 448 12.62 -2.50 -16.63
C ASP A 448 11.94 -3.36 -15.54
N ARG A 449 10.65 -3.12 -15.28
CA ARG A 449 9.86 -4.00 -14.40
C ARG A 449 9.70 -5.39 -15.03
N TYR A 450 9.74 -6.43 -14.20
CA TYR A 450 9.36 -7.76 -14.68
C TYR A 450 7.89 -7.78 -15.15
N PRO A 451 7.57 -8.49 -16.24
CA PRO A 451 6.18 -8.70 -16.63
C PRO A 451 5.37 -9.38 -15.52
N LEU A 452 4.09 -9.02 -15.39
CA LEU A 452 3.19 -9.57 -14.37
C LEU A 452 3.20 -11.12 -14.28
N PRO A 453 3.25 -11.88 -15.40
CA PRO A 453 3.34 -13.34 -15.32
C PRO A 453 4.60 -13.85 -14.62
N VAL A 454 5.74 -13.15 -14.79
CA VAL A 454 7.01 -13.51 -14.14
C VAL A 454 6.97 -13.18 -12.65
N LEU A 455 6.41 -12.02 -12.29
CA LEU A 455 6.18 -11.66 -10.89
C LEU A 455 5.27 -12.69 -10.19
N ILE A 456 4.17 -13.11 -10.83
CA ILE A 456 3.27 -14.15 -10.32
C ILE A 456 4.00 -15.48 -10.20
N TYR A 457 4.78 -15.87 -11.21
CA TYR A 457 5.55 -17.11 -11.16
C TYR A 457 6.55 -17.13 -10.01
N ASN A 458 7.30 -16.05 -9.80
CA ASN A 458 8.25 -15.92 -8.70
C ASN A 458 7.53 -15.96 -7.34
N LEU A 459 6.39 -15.27 -7.23
CA LEU A 459 5.57 -15.27 -6.01
C LEU A 459 5.02 -16.69 -5.72
N LEU A 460 4.56 -17.41 -6.76
CA LEU A 460 4.13 -18.80 -6.61
C LEU A 460 5.29 -19.70 -6.19
N GLN A 461 6.46 -19.60 -6.82
CA GLN A 461 7.68 -20.33 -6.44
C GLN A 461 8.08 -20.06 -4.99
N GLN A 462 7.87 -18.85 -4.49
CA GLN A 462 8.23 -18.45 -3.15
C GLN A 462 7.24 -18.99 -2.10
N TYR A 463 5.95 -18.95 -2.40
CA TYR A 463 4.87 -19.27 -1.45
C TYR A 463 4.16 -20.59 -1.73
N TRP A 464 4.68 -21.46 -2.61
CA TRP A 464 3.99 -22.70 -2.99
C TRP A 464 3.71 -23.62 -1.79
N LEU A 465 4.62 -23.71 -0.82
CA LEU A 465 4.41 -24.48 0.41
C LEU A 465 3.27 -23.91 1.26
N VAL A 466 3.18 -22.58 1.36
CA VAL A 466 2.10 -21.88 2.07
C VAL A 466 0.76 -22.14 1.37
N LEU A 467 0.73 -22.03 0.03
CA LEU A 467 -0.45 -22.28 -0.78
C LEU A 467 -0.93 -23.74 -0.68
N ILE A 468 -0.02 -24.72 -0.73
CA ILE A 468 -0.36 -26.14 -0.52
C ILE A 468 -0.89 -26.37 0.89
N SER A 469 -0.26 -25.76 1.89
CA SER A 469 -0.71 -25.89 3.28
C SER A 469 -2.11 -25.32 3.45
N LEU A 470 -2.38 -24.14 2.88
CA LEU A 470 -3.68 -23.48 2.94
C LEU A 470 -4.74 -24.29 2.18
N LEU A 471 -4.40 -24.86 1.03
CA LEU A 471 -5.28 -25.78 0.30
C LEU A 471 -5.58 -27.05 1.12
N ALA A 472 -4.57 -27.65 1.75
CA ALA A 472 -4.74 -28.80 2.62
C ALA A 472 -5.65 -28.48 3.83
N LEU A 473 -5.50 -27.27 4.41
CA LEU A 473 -6.37 -26.78 5.47
C LEU A 473 -7.83 -26.61 4.99
N VAL A 474 -8.04 -26.02 3.81
CA VAL A 474 -9.37 -25.88 3.21
C VAL A 474 -10.00 -27.25 2.96
N ILE A 475 -9.25 -28.21 2.42
CA ILE A 475 -9.72 -29.59 2.22
C ILE A 475 -10.05 -30.26 3.57
N ALA A 476 -9.20 -30.09 4.58
CA ALA A 476 -9.43 -30.64 5.92
C ALA A 476 -10.67 -30.02 6.59
N LEU A 477 -10.87 -28.70 6.46
CA LEU A 477 -12.03 -27.99 6.96
C LEU A 477 -13.31 -28.42 6.22
N ALA A 478 -13.25 -28.54 4.88
CA ALA A 478 -14.36 -29.03 4.08
C ALA A 478 -14.72 -30.49 4.44
N PHE A 479 -13.72 -31.34 4.64
CA PHE A 479 -13.90 -32.72 5.08
C PHE A 479 -14.48 -32.80 6.50
N TRP A 480 -13.97 -31.99 7.43
CA TRP A 480 -14.50 -31.88 8.78
C TRP A 480 -15.94 -31.37 8.80
N GLN A 481 -16.25 -30.34 8.00
CA GLN A 481 -17.60 -29.83 7.82
C GLN A 481 -18.51 -30.90 7.22
N MET A 482 -18.06 -31.65 6.21
CA MET A 482 -18.83 -32.77 5.65
C MET A 482 -19.14 -33.84 6.72
N LEU A 483 -18.16 -34.22 7.54
CA LEU A 483 -18.36 -35.17 8.64
C LEU A 483 -19.31 -34.63 9.71
N ARG A 484 -19.18 -33.35 10.08
CA ARG A 484 -20.05 -32.67 11.06
C ARG A 484 -21.48 -32.57 10.54
N THR A 485 -21.67 -32.16 9.29
CA THR A 485 -22.99 -32.11 8.63
C THR A 485 -23.61 -33.50 8.54
N ARG A 486 -22.82 -34.55 8.25
CA ARG A 486 -23.33 -35.93 8.31
C ARG A 486 -23.85 -36.29 9.70
N GLN A 487 -23.08 -36.01 10.75
CA GLN A 487 -23.51 -36.29 12.13
C GLN A 487 -24.77 -35.50 12.49
N LEU A 488 -24.81 -34.20 12.17
CA LEU A 488 -25.97 -33.34 12.43
C LEU A 488 -27.22 -33.81 11.68
N LEU A 489 -27.10 -34.20 10.40
CA LEU A 489 -28.20 -34.75 9.62
C LEU A 489 -28.73 -36.05 10.23
N PHE A 490 -27.86 -36.94 10.73
CA PHE A 490 -28.29 -38.13 11.45
C PHE A 490 -29.07 -37.76 12.72
N THR A 491 -28.53 -36.86 13.55
CA THR A 491 -29.21 -36.42 14.79
C THR A 491 -30.55 -35.74 14.52
N LEU A 492 -30.63 -34.83 13.54
CA LEU A 492 -31.89 -34.17 13.15
C LEU A 492 -32.90 -35.16 12.58
N SER A 493 -32.46 -36.12 11.78
CA SER A 493 -33.34 -37.17 11.25
C SER A 493 -33.89 -38.07 12.36
N ASP A 494 -33.12 -38.30 13.43
CA ASP A 494 -33.50 -39.11 14.58
C ASP A 494 -34.56 -38.41 15.46
N HIS A 495 -34.54 -37.08 15.54
CA HIS A 495 -35.51 -36.26 16.27
C HIS A 495 -36.72 -35.82 15.44
N SER A 496 -36.83 -36.24 14.18
CA SER A 496 -37.97 -35.88 13.31
C SER A 496 -39.27 -36.52 13.78
N THR A 497 -40.38 -35.79 13.72
CA THR A 497 -41.76 -36.27 13.98
C THR A 497 -42.36 -37.07 12.83
N GLN A 498 -41.58 -37.31 11.77
CA GLN A 498 -41.93 -38.12 10.60
C GLN A 498 -41.11 -39.40 10.59
N GLY A 499 -41.63 -40.48 10.03
CA GLY A 499 -40.89 -41.73 9.87
C GLY A 499 -39.86 -41.63 8.74
N ILE A 500 -38.58 -41.86 9.01
CA ILE A 500 -37.52 -41.83 8.00
C ILE A 500 -36.81 -43.18 7.92
N ILE A 501 -36.75 -43.77 6.73
CA ILE A 501 -36.00 -45.00 6.42
C ILE A 501 -35.01 -44.72 5.29
N VAL A 502 -33.74 -45.06 5.48
CA VAL A 502 -32.72 -44.98 4.41
C VAL A 502 -32.39 -46.39 3.95
N VAL A 503 -32.48 -46.63 2.64
CA VAL A 503 -32.29 -47.94 2.02
C VAL A 503 -31.18 -47.85 0.97
N SER A 504 -30.27 -48.83 0.97
CA SER A 504 -29.29 -49.05 -0.09
C SER A 504 -29.97 -49.54 -1.37
N GLY A 505 -29.38 -49.28 -2.54
CA GLY A 505 -29.87 -49.77 -3.84
C GLY A 505 -29.94 -51.30 -3.96
N THR A 506 -29.35 -52.02 -3.01
CA THR A 506 -29.45 -53.49 -2.84
C THR A 506 -30.56 -53.93 -1.88
N ASN A 507 -31.57 -53.08 -1.63
CA ASN A 507 -32.73 -53.37 -0.77
C ASN A 507 -32.42 -53.54 0.73
N ARG A 508 -31.22 -53.13 1.16
CA ARG A 508 -30.76 -53.21 2.56
C ARG A 508 -31.07 -51.92 3.31
N ILE A 509 -31.71 -52.00 4.47
CA ILE A 509 -31.97 -50.83 5.31
C ILE A 509 -30.65 -50.39 5.97
N CYS A 510 -30.30 -49.11 5.80
CA CYS A 510 -29.10 -48.47 6.35
C CYS A 510 -29.39 -47.66 7.61
N PHE A 511 -30.60 -47.13 7.75
CA PHE A 511 -31.02 -46.29 8.88
C PHE A 511 -32.54 -46.30 9.00
N ILE A 512 -33.04 -46.31 10.23
CA ILE A 512 -34.44 -46.05 10.60
C ILE A 512 -34.37 -45.05 11.76
N ASN A 513 -35.15 -43.98 11.70
CA ASN A 513 -35.17 -42.99 12.76
C ASN A 513 -35.95 -43.46 13.99
N ARG A 514 -35.65 -42.86 15.14
CA ARG A 514 -36.25 -43.18 16.43
C ARG A 514 -37.78 -43.15 16.42
N TYR A 515 -38.40 -42.18 15.77
CA TYR A 515 -39.87 -42.06 15.66
C TYR A 515 -40.53 -43.34 15.10
N LEU A 516 -39.97 -43.92 14.03
CA LEU A 516 -40.45 -45.20 13.49
C LEU A 516 -40.16 -46.38 14.43
N CYS A 517 -39.01 -46.38 15.09
CA CYS A 517 -38.64 -47.43 16.04
C CYS A 517 -39.55 -47.47 17.27
N GLU A 518 -40.04 -46.32 17.74
CA GLU A 518 -40.98 -46.23 18.88
C GLU A 518 -42.41 -46.63 18.51
N LEU A 519 -42.80 -46.48 17.25
CA LEU A 519 -44.12 -46.86 16.74
C LEU A 519 -44.25 -48.34 16.35
N LEU A 520 -43.13 -49.08 16.26
CA LEU A 520 -43.09 -50.50 15.88
C LEU A 520 -42.81 -51.39 17.11
N PRO A 521 -43.57 -52.47 17.37
CA PRO A 521 -43.35 -53.29 18.56
C PRO A 521 -42.14 -54.23 18.39
N GLY A 522 -41.15 -54.10 19.27
CA GLY A 522 -40.06 -55.06 19.47
C GLY A 522 -38.65 -54.50 19.29
N SER A 523 -38.03 -54.05 20.40
CA SER A 523 -36.62 -53.61 20.57
C SER A 523 -36.08 -52.58 19.57
N THR A 524 -35.47 -51.51 20.10
CA THR A 524 -34.82 -50.37 19.42
C THR A 524 -33.62 -50.71 18.51
N ASP A 525 -33.39 -51.99 18.17
CA ASP A 525 -32.22 -52.42 17.41
C ASP A 525 -32.51 -52.48 15.90
N VAL A 526 -32.02 -51.46 15.19
CA VAL A 526 -32.08 -51.31 13.72
C VAL A 526 -31.56 -52.56 12.98
N ARG A 527 -30.70 -53.37 13.61
CA ARG A 527 -30.09 -54.58 13.03
C ARG A 527 -31.08 -55.70 12.72
N ARG A 528 -32.29 -55.68 13.29
CA ARG A 528 -33.33 -56.69 13.06
C ARG A 528 -33.98 -56.54 11.67
N TYR A 529 -34.03 -55.32 11.15
CA TYR A 529 -34.64 -55.00 9.86
C TYR A 529 -33.58 -54.96 8.75
N ARG A 530 -33.14 -56.14 8.26
CA ARG A 530 -32.05 -56.22 7.26
C ARG A 530 -32.49 -55.87 5.83
N SER A 531 -33.72 -56.20 5.45
CA SER A 531 -34.25 -56.03 4.10
C SER A 531 -35.57 -55.26 4.13
N LEU A 532 -35.71 -54.23 3.28
CA LEU A 532 -36.94 -53.44 3.20
C LEU A 532 -38.11 -54.31 2.77
N SER A 533 -37.94 -55.13 1.74
CA SER A 533 -39.03 -55.98 1.21
C SER A 533 -39.54 -57.04 2.19
N HIS A 534 -38.72 -57.45 3.17
CA HIS A 534 -39.14 -58.40 4.19
C HIS A 534 -39.77 -57.70 5.40
N SER A 535 -39.24 -56.54 5.77
CA SER A 535 -39.66 -55.80 6.96
C SER A 535 -40.89 -54.92 6.72
N PHE A 536 -41.04 -54.40 5.50
CA PHE A 536 -42.11 -53.50 5.08
C PHE A 536 -42.57 -53.86 3.65
N PRO A 537 -43.32 -54.96 3.47
CA PRO A 537 -43.72 -55.45 2.15
C PRO A 537 -44.58 -54.45 1.36
N GLU A 538 -45.35 -53.61 2.05
CA GLU A 538 -46.18 -52.55 1.47
C GLU A 538 -45.36 -51.45 0.76
N LEU A 539 -44.13 -51.20 1.23
CA LEU A 539 -43.22 -50.22 0.63
C LEU A 539 -42.49 -50.76 -0.61
N LYS A 540 -42.59 -52.07 -0.89
CA LYS A 540 -41.90 -52.71 -2.02
C LYS A 540 -42.40 -52.17 -3.37
N VAL A 541 -43.72 -52.10 -3.55
CA VAL A 541 -44.35 -51.63 -4.79
C VAL A 541 -44.01 -50.16 -5.06
N ILE A 542 -44.04 -49.34 -3.99
CA ILE A 542 -43.68 -47.91 -4.05
C ILE A 542 -42.20 -47.74 -4.41
N MET A 543 -41.30 -48.58 -3.86
CA MET A 543 -39.87 -48.52 -4.17
C MET A 543 -39.59 -48.93 -5.63
N GLU A 544 -40.26 -49.96 -6.16
CA GLU A 544 -40.13 -50.37 -7.57
C GLU A 544 -40.59 -49.30 -8.55
N MET A 545 -41.65 -48.56 -8.20
CA MET A 545 -42.09 -47.38 -8.97
C MET A 545 -41.11 -46.21 -8.85
N ALA A 546 -40.54 -45.98 -7.66
CA ALA A 546 -39.56 -44.93 -7.41
C ALA A 546 -38.22 -45.14 -8.14
N LEU A 547 -37.84 -46.38 -8.46
CA LEU A 547 -36.63 -46.70 -9.22
C LEU A 547 -36.63 -46.14 -10.66
N LYS A 548 -37.80 -45.76 -11.19
CA LYS A 548 -37.96 -45.18 -12.54
C LYS A 548 -37.75 -43.66 -12.61
N GLY A 549 -37.59 -42.96 -11.47
CA GLY A 549 -37.47 -41.50 -11.40
C GLY A 549 -36.51 -40.98 -10.31
N VAL A 550 -36.39 -39.66 -10.19
CA VAL A 550 -35.52 -38.99 -9.18
C VAL A 550 -36.22 -38.90 -7.81
N SER A 551 -37.53 -38.71 -7.81
CA SER A 551 -38.38 -38.74 -6.62
C SER A 551 -39.75 -39.29 -6.98
N TYR A 552 -40.35 -40.05 -6.07
CA TYR A 552 -41.71 -40.55 -6.21
C TYR A 552 -42.48 -40.25 -4.94
N THR A 553 -43.66 -39.64 -5.09
CA THR A 553 -44.56 -39.35 -3.97
C THR A 553 -45.83 -40.13 -4.19
N SER A 554 -46.21 -40.95 -3.21
CA SER A 554 -47.46 -41.69 -3.19
C SER A 554 -48.34 -41.14 -2.06
N GLN A 555 -49.58 -40.80 -2.37
CA GLN A 555 -50.64 -40.47 -1.41
C GLN A 555 -51.41 -41.71 -0.95
N GLN A 556 -50.88 -42.90 -1.21
CA GLN A 556 -51.51 -44.14 -0.81
C GLN A 556 -51.46 -44.26 0.72
N GLU A 557 -52.63 -44.52 1.32
CA GLU A 557 -52.74 -44.82 2.74
C GLU A 557 -52.01 -46.15 3.03
N LEU A 558 -50.98 -46.05 3.87
CA LEU A 558 -50.28 -47.20 4.42
C LEU A 558 -50.73 -47.45 5.84
N HIS A 559 -51.08 -48.70 6.11
CA HIS A 559 -51.57 -49.16 7.39
C HIS A 559 -50.49 -50.01 8.05
N PHE A 560 -49.69 -49.40 8.92
CA PHE A 560 -48.72 -50.16 9.70
C PHE A 560 -49.31 -50.49 11.07
N GLN A 561 -49.72 -51.75 11.28
CA GLN A 561 -50.11 -52.34 12.57
C GLN A 561 -50.82 -51.36 13.53
N ASN A 562 -51.95 -50.79 13.07
CA ASN A 562 -52.84 -49.79 13.71
C ASN A 562 -52.53 -48.28 13.56
N ASN A 563 -51.43 -47.88 12.94
CA ASN A 563 -51.14 -46.47 12.64
C ASN A 563 -51.32 -46.16 11.14
N LYS A 564 -52.00 -45.04 10.83
CA LYS A 564 -52.25 -44.57 9.46
C LYS A 564 -51.19 -43.57 9.01
N PHE A 565 -50.55 -43.86 7.89
CA PHE A 565 -49.64 -42.95 7.21
C PHE A 565 -50.21 -42.63 5.84
N ARG A 566 -50.46 -41.36 5.54
CA ARG A 566 -51.21 -40.95 4.34
C ARG A 566 -50.32 -40.57 3.16
N MET A 567 -49.05 -40.28 3.42
CA MET A 567 -48.09 -39.85 2.41
C MET A 567 -46.77 -40.57 2.57
N VAL A 568 -46.26 -41.13 1.47
CA VAL A 568 -44.93 -41.72 1.36
C VAL A 568 -44.15 -41.01 0.27
N LYS A 569 -43.04 -40.39 0.66
CA LYS A 569 -42.12 -39.75 -0.30
C LYS A 569 -40.82 -40.53 -0.35
N VAL A 570 -40.48 -41.02 -1.54
CA VAL A 570 -39.20 -41.68 -1.82
C VAL A 570 -38.32 -40.73 -2.61
N ILE A 571 -37.14 -40.42 -2.07
CA ILE A 571 -36.17 -39.53 -2.69
C ILE A 571 -34.88 -40.32 -2.95
N ARG A 572 -34.42 -40.33 -4.20
CA ARG A 572 -33.13 -40.92 -4.55
C ARG A 572 -32.00 -39.94 -4.25
N ILE A 573 -30.99 -40.38 -3.51
CA ILE A 573 -29.83 -39.56 -3.14
C ILE A 573 -28.57 -40.07 -3.82
N GLY A 574 -28.00 -39.22 -4.67
CA GLY A 574 -26.67 -39.35 -5.25
C GLY A 574 -26.57 -40.22 -6.52
N TRP A 575 -25.69 -39.80 -7.44
CA TRP A 575 -25.32 -40.56 -8.64
C TRP A 575 -24.48 -41.79 -8.26
N MET A 576 -23.49 -41.64 -7.37
CA MET A 576 -22.42 -42.62 -7.17
C MET A 576 -22.74 -43.75 -6.17
N TRP A 577 -23.68 -43.54 -5.23
CA TRP A 577 -24.03 -44.50 -4.17
C TRP A 577 -25.54 -44.60 -4.07
N ARG A 578 -26.19 -45.33 -4.99
CA ARG A 578 -27.65 -45.45 -5.15
C ARG A 578 -28.39 -45.70 -3.81
N LYS A 579 -28.71 -44.65 -3.04
CA LYS A 579 -29.46 -44.73 -1.78
C LYS A 579 -30.81 -44.06 -1.96
N HIS A 580 -31.81 -44.57 -1.26
CA HIS A 580 -33.18 -44.05 -1.28
C HIS A 580 -33.57 -43.68 0.14
N ILE A 581 -34.10 -42.48 0.33
CA ILE A 581 -34.75 -42.07 1.58
C ILE A 581 -36.25 -42.21 1.38
N ILE A 582 -36.89 -42.93 2.29
CA ILE A 582 -38.34 -43.10 2.37
C ILE A 582 -38.79 -42.28 3.59
N MET A 583 -39.68 -41.31 3.36
CA MET A 583 -40.30 -40.48 4.40
C MET A 583 -41.77 -40.85 4.51
N LEU A 584 -42.22 -41.18 5.72
CA LEU A 584 -43.58 -41.55 6.10
C LEU A 584 -44.18 -40.43 6.95
N TYR A 585 -45.28 -39.87 6.49
CA TYR A 585 -45.95 -38.75 7.15
C TYR A 585 -47.19 -39.26 7.90
N PRO A 586 -47.28 -39.12 9.24
CA PRO A 586 -48.45 -39.48 10.02
C PRO A 586 -49.63 -38.55 9.69
N GLU A 587 -50.87 -39.04 9.82
CA GLU A 587 -52.07 -38.25 9.58
C GLU A 587 -52.35 -37.32 10.78
N GLN A 588 -51.81 -36.08 10.75
CA GLN A 588 -52.25 -35.01 11.64
C GLN A 588 -52.12 -33.62 10.99
N ILE A 589 -53.29 -32.96 10.94
CA ILE A 589 -53.72 -31.54 10.86
C ILE A 589 -52.66 -30.49 10.46
N ASP A 590 -53.00 -29.71 9.42
CA ASP A 590 -52.28 -28.53 8.92
C ASP A 590 -51.73 -27.64 10.05
N HIS A 591 -50.41 -27.63 10.20
CA HIS A 591 -49.71 -26.65 11.04
C HIS A 591 -49.28 -25.43 10.17
N PRO A 592 -49.66 -24.20 10.55
CA PRO A 592 -49.33 -22.96 9.83
C PRO A 592 -47.81 -22.62 9.78
N ASP A 593 -46.96 -23.33 10.53
CA ASP A 593 -45.51 -23.09 10.65
C ASP A 593 -44.70 -23.15 9.33
N MET A 594 -45.19 -23.85 8.30
CA MET A 594 -44.44 -24.00 7.04
C MET A 594 -44.48 -22.72 6.19
N GLN A 595 -45.62 -22.00 6.20
CA GLN A 595 -45.70 -20.68 5.57
C GLN A 595 -44.84 -19.67 6.31
N GLU A 596 -44.86 -19.71 7.64
CA GLU A 596 -44.04 -18.81 8.47
C GLU A 596 -42.53 -19.00 8.21
N LYS A 597 -42.06 -20.25 8.06
CA LYS A 597 -40.65 -20.55 7.73
C LYS A 597 -40.25 -20.12 6.31
N LEU A 598 -41.16 -20.21 5.33
CA LEU A 598 -40.91 -19.73 3.98
C LEU A 598 -40.86 -18.20 3.93
N VAL A 599 -41.74 -17.52 4.68
CA VAL A 599 -41.70 -16.07 4.88
C VAL A 599 -40.40 -15.68 5.59
N TRP A 600 -39.97 -16.41 6.62
CA TRP A 600 -38.68 -16.20 7.31
C TRP A 600 -37.48 -16.32 6.37
N ALA A 601 -37.47 -17.35 5.52
CA ALA A 601 -36.39 -17.58 4.56
C ALA A 601 -36.32 -16.46 3.50
N ASP A 602 -37.46 -15.98 2.99
CA ASP A 602 -37.48 -14.86 2.06
C ASP A 602 -37.12 -13.52 2.74
N THR A 603 -37.59 -13.31 3.98
CA THR A 603 -37.29 -12.12 4.79
C THR A 603 -35.78 -12.02 5.08
N ALA A 604 -35.13 -13.10 5.50
CA ALA A 604 -33.69 -13.15 5.74
C ALA A 604 -32.86 -12.93 4.46
N ARG A 605 -33.35 -13.42 3.31
CA ARG A 605 -32.73 -13.22 2.01
C ARG A 605 -32.80 -11.77 1.56
N ARG A 606 -33.97 -11.12 1.68
CA ARG A 606 -34.16 -9.68 1.36
C ARG A 606 -33.33 -8.80 2.28
N LEU A 607 -33.29 -9.11 3.59
CA LEU A 607 -32.45 -8.42 4.58
C LEU A 607 -30.97 -8.43 4.18
N SER A 608 -30.44 -9.60 3.84
CA SER A 608 -29.04 -9.76 3.42
C SER A 608 -28.72 -8.92 2.16
N HIS A 609 -29.68 -8.80 1.25
CA HIS A 609 -29.54 -8.02 0.03
C HIS A 609 -29.50 -6.51 0.31
N HIS A 610 -30.37 -6.02 1.19
CA HIS A 610 -30.44 -4.59 1.53
C HIS A 610 -29.24 -4.15 2.38
N VAL A 611 -28.86 -4.92 3.40
CA VAL A 611 -27.66 -4.61 4.22
C VAL A 611 -26.40 -4.53 3.36
N ARG A 612 -26.22 -5.47 2.42
CA ARG A 612 -25.08 -5.44 1.49
C ARG A 612 -25.08 -4.17 0.63
N ARG A 613 -26.25 -3.74 0.14
CA ARG A 613 -26.39 -2.52 -0.66
C ARG A 613 -25.97 -1.27 0.13
N HIS A 614 -26.42 -1.13 1.38
CA HIS A 614 -26.05 0.00 2.23
C HIS A 614 -24.54 0.00 2.56
N ILE A 615 -23.94 -1.17 2.83
CA ILE A 615 -22.48 -1.30 3.03
C ILE A 615 -21.70 -0.89 1.78
N THR A 616 -22.14 -1.32 0.59
CA THR A 616 -21.52 -0.93 -0.68
C THR A 616 -21.58 0.58 -0.92
N ASN A 617 -22.72 1.22 -0.62
CA ASN A 617 -22.85 2.67 -0.75
C ASN A 617 -21.95 3.44 0.22
N VAL A 618 -21.81 2.97 1.46
CA VAL A 618 -20.88 3.55 2.44
C VAL A 618 -19.44 3.44 1.95
N LEU A 619 -19.03 2.28 1.41
CA LEU A 619 -17.68 2.09 0.86
C LEU A 619 -17.40 3.02 -0.33
N LEU A 620 -18.35 3.13 -1.28
CA LEU A 620 -18.23 4.02 -2.43
C LEU A 620 -18.20 5.51 -2.03
N ALA A 621 -18.84 5.90 -0.93
CA ALA A 621 -18.78 7.26 -0.40
C ALA A 621 -17.48 7.57 0.35
N ILE A 622 -16.76 6.53 0.83
CA ILE A 622 -15.46 6.64 1.49
C ILE A 622 -14.30 6.73 0.47
N GLU A 623 -14.38 6.04 -0.67
CA GLU A 623 -13.33 6.04 -1.72
C GLU A 623 -12.87 7.45 -2.18
N PRO A 624 -13.77 8.44 -2.40
CA PRO A 624 -13.37 9.82 -2.72
C PRO A 624 -12.75 10.57 -1.54
N ILE A 625 -13.12 10.21 -0.30
CA ILE A 625 -12.60 10.81 0.93
C ILE A 625 -11.15 10.32 1.18
N GLU A 626 -10.86 9.04 0.93
CA GLU A 626 -9.51 8.48 1.07
C GLU A 626 -8.56 8.96 -0.04
N SER A 627 -9.07 9.32 -1.22
CA SER A 627 -8.27 9.76 -2.37
C SER A 627 -8.00 11.27 -2.42
N MET A 628 -8.66 12.10 -1.59
CA MET A 628 -8.49 13.56 -1.64
C MET A 628 -8.39 14.23 -0.25
N CYS A 629 -7.17 14.40 0.24
CA CYS A 629 -6.82 15.34 1.31
C CYS A 629 -6.63 16.80 0.81
N ALA A 630 -7.29 17.20 -0.29
CA ALA A 630 -7.21 18.56 -0.82
C ALA A 630 -8.46 18.97 -1.62
N ASN A 631 -9.56 19.32 -0.92
CA ASN A 631 -10.48 20.44 -1.25
C ASN A 631 -11.79 20.32 -0.42
N ASN A 632 -12.16 21.41 0.25
CA ASN A 632 -13.02 21.43 1.44
C ASN A 632 -14.56 21.36 1.21
N THR A 633 -15.04 21.07 0.00
CA THR A 633 -16.49 21.10 -0.31
C THR A 633 -17.10 19.72 -0.59
N SER A 634 -16.37 18.78 -1.18
CA SER A 634 -16.86 17.43 -1.50
C SER A 634 -16.90 16.47 -0.31
N SER A 635 -16.12 16.72 0.75
CA SER A 635 -16.08 15.85 1.94
C SER A 635 -17.35 15.94 2.81
N ARG A 636 -18.07 17.06 2.80
CA ARG A 636 -19.29 17.25 3.61
C ARG A 636 -20.49 16.47 3.07
N GLU A 637 -20.66 16.48 1.75
CA GLU A 637 -21.76 15.78 1.07
C GLU A 637 -21.63 14.25 1.22
N ASN A 638 -20.41 13.73 1.02
CA ASN A 638 -20.12 12.30 1.25
C ASN A 638 -20.33 11.87 2.72
N MET A 639 -20.01 12.75 3.68
CA MET A 639 -20.24 12.48 5.10
C MET A 639 -21.74 12.42 5.46
N HIS A 640 -22.58 13.21 4.79
CA HIS A 640 -24.04 13.14 4.94
C HIS A 640 -24.59 11.82 4.38
N ILE A 641 -24.12 11.40 3.19
CA ILE A 641 -24.49 10.11 2.58
C ILE A 641 -24.14 8.94 3.52
N ILE A 642 -22.92 8.91 4.06
CA ILE A 642 -22.49 7.86 5.00
C ILE A 642 -23.39 7.83 6.24
N ARG A 643 -23.74 8.98 6.79
CA ARG A 643 -24.60 9.07 7.99
C ARG A 643 -26.02 8.56 7.71
N ASP A 644 -26.59 8.91 6.56
CA ASP A 644 -27.93 8.46 6.18
C ASP A 644 -27.96 6.94 5.94
N GLU A 645 -26.95 6.39 5.29
CA GLU A 645 -26.82 4.93 5.07
C GLU A 645 -26.65 4.15 6.40
N ILE A 646 -25.87 4.68 7.35
CA ILE A 646 -25.74 4.10 8.70
C ILE A 646 -27.07 4.14 9.47
N ASN A 647 -27.80 5.26 9.38
CA ASN A 647 -29.12 5.39 10.01
C ASN A 647 -30.13 4.39 9.42
N GLN A 648 -30.11 4.18 8.10
CA GLN A 648 -30.94 3.16 7.46
C GLN A 648 -30.61 1.76 7.95
N ILE A 649 -29.31 1.38 8.01
CA ILE A 649 -28.88 0.08 8.57
C ILE A 649 -29.39 -0.10 10.00
N LYS A 650 -29.34 0.95 10.84
CA LYS A 650 -29.82 0.91 12.22
C LYS A 650 -31.33 0.68 12.31
N VAL A 651 -32.12 1.32 11.45
CA VAL A 651 -33.57 1.08 11.39
C VAL A 651 -33.87 -0.36 10.94
N PHE A 652 -33.15 -0.87 9.93
CA PHE A 652 -33.30 -2.24 9.45
C PHE A 652 -32.97 -3.29 10.50
N THR A 653 -31.89 -3.13 11.28
CA THR A 653 -31.52 -4.08 12.33
C THR A 653 -32.49 -4.08 13.50
N HIS A 654 -32.99 -2.91 13.91
CA HIS A 654 -34.00 -2.80 14.97
C HIS A 654 -35.34 -3.45 14.57
N ALA A 655 -35.80 -3.20 13.35
CA ALA A 655 -37.02 -3.82 12.82
C ALA A 655 -36.91 -5.35 12.78
N PHE A 656 -35.74 -5.88 12.37
CA PHE A 656 -35.50 -7.32 12.34
C PHE A 656 -35.56 -7.95 13.74
N GLN A 657 -34.92 -7.35 14.74
CA GLN A 657 -34.97 -7.84 16.13
C GLN A 657 -36.42 -7.90 16.64
N ARG A 658 -37.20 -6.83 16.43
CA ARG A 658 -38.60 -6.75 16.86
C ARG A 658 -39.51 -7.76 16.17
N PHE A 659 -39.22 -8.14 14.92
CA PHE A 659 -39.99 -9.14 14.18
C PHE A 659 -39.77 -10.58 14.70
N THR A 660 -38.71 -10.80 15.49
CA THR A 660 -38.33 -12.10 16.07
C THR A 660 -38.69 -12.27 17.55
N GLU A 661 -39.14 -11.20 18.22
CA GLU A 661 -39.56 -11.23 19.61
C GLU A 661 -41.08 -11.38 19.71
N LEU A 662 -41.55 -12.62 19.90
CA LEU A 662 -42.89 -12.89 20.44
C LEU A 662 -42.79 -12.77 21.97
N LYS A 663 -43.33 -11.69 22.52
CA LYS A 663 -43.58 -11.56 23.96
C LYS A 663 -45.07 -11.47 24.18
N ASP A 664 -45.58 -12.21 25.16
CA ASP A 664 -46.92 -11.98 25.70
C ASP A 664 -46.91 -10.61 26.40
N TYR A 665 -47.66 -9.65 25.84
CA TYR A 665 -47.79 -8.33 26.42
C TYR A 665 -48.85 -8.33 27.52
N ASP A 666 -48.59 -7.59 28.60
CA ASP A 666 -49.57 -7.40 29.66
C ASP A 666 -50.58 -6.33 29.22
N LEU A 667 -51.71 -6.77 28.65
CA LEU A 667 -52.76 -5.88 28.14
C LEU A 667 -53.54 -5.28 29.30
N GLN A 668 -53.57 -3.95 29.39
CA GLN A 668 -54.26 -3.22 30.44
C GLN A 668 -55.44 -2.42 29.84
N PRO A 669 -56.59 -2.35 30.53
CA PRO A 669 -57.70 -1.52 30.08
C PRO A 669 -57.32 -0.04 30.25
N GLN A 670 -57.22 0.69 29.14
CA GLN A 670 -56.83 2.10 29.11
C GLN A 670 -57.79 2.91 28.24
N ASP A 671 -58.04 4.15 28.66
CA ASP A 671 -58.79 5.12 27.85
C ASP A 671 -57.98 5.50 26.60
N ILE A 672 -58.59 5.33 25.43
CA ILE A 672 -57.96 5.51 24.12
C ILE A 672 -57.84 6.99 23.75
N VAL A 673 -58.79 7.84 24.15
CA VAL A 673 -58.78 9.26 23.79
C VAL A 673 -57.53 9.98 24.36
N PRO A 674 -57.17 9.83 25.65
CA PRO A 674 -55.93 10.38 26.20
C PRO A 674 -54.66 9.85 25.52
N SER A 675 -54.62 8.56 25.16
CA SER A 675 -53.47 7.95 24.48
C SER A 675 -53.28 8.52 23.08
N ILE A 676 -54.36 8.75 22.33
CA ILE A 676 -54.28 9.39 21.02
C ILE A 676 -53.84 10.85 21.15
N GLU A 677 -54.38 11.60 22.12
CA GLU A 677 -53.96 12.98 22.38
C GLU A 677 -52.47 13.07 22.75
N HIS A 678 -51.96 12.10 23.52
CA HIS A 678 -50.54 12.02 23.84
C HIS A 678 -49.67 11.78 22.60
N CYS A 679 -50.10 10.94 21.66
CA CYS A 679 -49.42 10.76 20.36
C CYS A 679 -49.43 12.03 19.53
N ILE A 680 -50.59 12.68 19.39
CA ILE A 680 -50.75 13.91 18.60
C ILE A 680 -49.80 15.00 19.10
N ALA A 681 -49.67 15.16 20.42
CA ALA A 681 -48.78 16.17 21.03
C ALA A 681 -47.29 15.97 20.69
N ARG A 682 -46.88 14.76 20.29
CA ARG A 682 -45.48 14.40 19.99
C ARG A 682 -45.16 14.46 18.50
N ILE A 683 -46.17 14.64 17.64
CA ILE A 683 -46.02 14.70 16.19
C ILE A 683 -46.01 16.15 15.73
N ASN A 684 -45.03 16.50 14.91
CA ASN A 684 -44.95 17.81 14.29
C ASN A 684 -45.76 17.83 12.99
N PHE A 685 -46.96 18.40 13.02
CA PHE A 685 -47.80 18.55 11.83
C PHE A 685 -47.33 19.75 11.00
N PRO A 686 -47.08 19.59 9.68
CA PRO A 686 -46.81 20.72 8.79
C PRO A 686 -47.95 21.73 8.83
N ALA A 687 -47.65 23.03 8.68
CA ALA A 687 -48.67 24.08 8.69
C ALA A 687 -49.73 23.94 7.57
N SER A 688 -49.43 23.15 6.53
CA SER A 688 -50.33 22.83 5.42
C SER A 688 -51.31 21.69 5.72
N VAL A 689 -51.17 21.00 6.86
CA VAL A 689 -52.02 19.86 7.25
C VAL A 689 -52.98 20.29 8.36
N THR A 690 -54.28 20.11 8.12
CA THR A 690 -55.32 20.36 9.11
C THR A 690 -55.71 19.06 9.80
N LEU A 691 -55.55 18.99 11.12
CA LEU A 691 -55.97 17.85 11.92
C LEU A 691 -57.39 18.07 12.47
N ILE A 692 -58.33 17.22 12.06
CA ILE A 692 -59.71 17.20 12.56
C ILE A 692 -59.81 16.06 13.57
N LYS A 693 -60.26 16.38 14.79
CA LYS A 693 -60.46 15.41 15.87
C LYS A 693 -61.96 15.25 16.12
N ASP A 694 -62.47 14.06 15.90
CA ASP A 694 -63.86 13.70 16.17
C ASP A 694 -63.95 12.76 17.38
N TRP A 695 -63.94 13.38 18.56
CA TRP A 695 -64.16 12.70 19.84
C TRP A 695 -65.66 12.70 20.16
N SER A 696 -66.44 11.96 19.39
CA SER A 696 -67.88 11.79 19.66
C SER A 696 -68.17 11.17 21.04
N LEU A 697 -67.16 10.52 21.65
CA LEU A 697 -67.19 9.90 22.98
C LEU A 697 -66.15 10.57 23.89
N ALA A 698 -66.54 10.93 25.11
CA ALA A 698 -65.67 11.63 26.06
C ALA A 698 -64.58 10.74 26.69
N SER A 699 -64.79 9.42 26.70
CA SER A 699 -63.87 8.40 27.25
C SER A 699 -64.27 7.04 26.70
N VAL A 700 -63.32 6.26 26.20
CA VAL A 700 -63.55 4.90 25.68
C VAL A 700 -62.37 4.02 26.06
N SER A 701 -62.61 2.96 26.84
CA SER A 701 -61.56 2.06 27.30
C SER A 701 -61.41 0.83 26.39
N ALA A 702 -60.18 0.52 26.01
CA ALA A 702 -59.84 -0.73 25.33
C ALA A 702 -58.63 -1.42 25.99
N PHE A 703 -58.50 -2.73 25.79
CA PHE A 703 -57.33 -3.48 26.24
C PHE A 703 -56.16 -3.25 25.30
N ILE A 704 -55.16 -2.49 25.75
CA ILE A 704 -53.96 -2.17 24.96
C ILE A 704 -52.69 -2.35 25.79
N GLU A 705 -51.55 -2.47 25.10
CA GLU A 705 -50.25 -2.13 25.68
C GLU A 705 -49.93 -0.68 25.28
N PRO A 706 -49.77 0.25 26.24
CA PRO A 706 -49.72 1.68 25.96
C PRO A 706 -48.61 2.08 24.97
N ILE A 707 -47.39 1.57 25.16
CA ILE A 707 -46.21 2.00 24.40
C ILE A 707 -46.33 1.54 22.94
N ARG A 708 -46.74 0.30 22.71
CA ARG A 708 -46.92 -0.31 21.39
C ARG A 708 -48.10 0.32 20.67
N PHE A 709 -49.19 0.62 21.37
CA PHE A 709 -50.32 1.29 20.78
C PHE A 709 -49.92 2.69 20.28
N GLU A 710 -49.15 3.43 21.08
CA GLU A 710 -48.59 4.72 20.66
C GLU A 710 -47.64 4.59 19.46
N GLU A 711 -46.79 3.54 19.41
CA GLU A 711 -45.91 3.25 18.26
C GLU A 711 -46.74 2.99 16.99
N ALA A 712 -47.78 2.15 17.08
CA ALA A 712 -48.68 1.84 15.98
C ALA A 712 -49.37 3.10 15.44
N LEU A 713 -49.93 3.91 16.33
CA LEU A 713 -50.65 5.14 15.97
C LEU A 713 -49.72 6.21 15.38
N THR A 714 -48.53 6.37 15.95
CA THR A 714 -47.51 7.31 15.43
C THR A 714 -47.13 6.95 14.01
N ASN A 715 -46.97 5.66 13.70
CA ASN A 715 -46.68 5.21 12.35
C ASN A 715 -47.85 5.45 11.37
N LEU A 716 -49.10 5.25 11.80
CA LEU A 716 -50.28 5.56 10.96
C LEU A 716 -50.36 7.07 10.66
N LEU A 717 -50.20 7.91 11.68
CA LEU A 717 -50.19 9.37 11.53
C LEU A 717 -49.03 9.86 10.67
N GLY A 718 -47.83 9.28 10.83
CA GLY A 718 -46.69 9.56 9.96
C GLY A 718 -46.99 9.23 8.49
N ASN A 719 -47.60 8.08 8.23
CA ASN A 719 -47.99 7.69 6.87
C ASN A 719 -49.04 8.64 6.26
N ALA A 720 -50.02 9.08 7.06
CA ALA A 720 -51.04 10.05 6.66
C ALA A 720 -50.44 11.43 6.32
N ILE A 721 -49.51 11.94 7.14
CA ILE A 721 -48.81 13.20 6.87
C ILE A 721 -47.98 13.10 5.58
N GLU A 722 -47.26 12.00 5.38
CA GLU A 722 -46.46 11.78 4.17
C GLU A 722 -47.29 11.60 2.90
N ALA A 723 -48.58 11.26 3.03
CA ALA A 723 -49.52 11.17 1.91
C ALA A 723 -50.00 12.56 1.43
N LEU A 724 -49.72 13.62 2.20
CA LEU A 724 -50.19 15.00 2.01
C LEU A 724 -49.04 15.99 1.71
N PRO A 725 -48.23 15.80 0.65
CA PRO A 725 -47.09 16.68 0.36
C PRO A 725 -47.51 18.12 0.03
N GLU A 726 -48.71 18.33 -0.51
CA GLU A 726 -49.26 19.66 -0.83
C GLU A 726 -50.16 20.21 0.29
N GLY A 727 -50.25 19.51 1.43
CA GLY A 727 -51.23 19.78 2.48
C GLY A 727 -52.55 19.05 2.29
N GLY A 728 -53.48 19.26 3.22
CA GLY A 728 -54.81 18.66 3.22
C GLY A 728 -55.29 18.34 4.63
N THR A 729 -56.14 17.33 4.78
CA THR A 729 -56.82 17.03 6.03
C THR A 729 -56.52 15.62 6.50
N ILE A 730 -56.24 15.50 7.80
CA ILE A 730 -56.22 14.22 8.52
C ILE A 730 -57.38 14.25 9.51
N GLN A 731 -58.29 13.29 9.43
CA GLN A 731 -59.39 13.12 10.37
C GLN A 731 -59.14 11.90 11.25
N LEU A 732 -59.20 12.11 12.56
CA LEU A 732 -59.15 11.06 13.57
C LEU A 732 -60.52 10.93 14.21
N SER A 733 -61.08 9.72 14.23
CA SER A 733 -62.33 9.44 14.95
C SER A 733 -62.21 8.20 15.82
N VAL A 734 -62.90 8.23 16.97
CA VAL A 734 -63.06 7.07 17.86
C VAL A 734 -64.55 6.82 18.05
N LYS A 735 -64.96 5.57 17.81
CA LYS A 735 -66.35 5.12 17.88
C LYS A 735 -66.41 3.83 18.69
N GLU A 736 -67.48 3.67 19.46
CA GLU A 736 -67.77 2.45 20.20
C GLU A 736 -68.97 1.73 19.58
N PHE A 737 -68.82 0.42 19.35
CA PHE A 737 -69.85 -0.48 18.82
C PHE A 737 -70.05 -1.64 19.80
N PRO A 738 -70.88 -1.49 20.85
CA PRO A 738 -71.01 -2.46 21.94
C PRO A 738 -71.48 -3.86 21.51
N ASN A 739 -72.01 -4.02 20.29
CA ASN A 739 -72.56 -5.27 19.75
C ASN A 739 -71.78 -5.80 18.53
N HIS A 740 -70.54 -5.36 18.30
CA HIS A 740 -69.73 -5.83 17.18
C HIS A 740 -68.88 -7.05 17.60
N SER A 741 -69.28 -8.23 17.12
CA SER A 741 -68.53 -9.48 17.33
C SER A 741 -67.57 -9.71 16.16
N GLY A 742 -66.27 -9.66 16.43
CA GLY A 742 -65.22 -10.05 15.50
C GLY A 742 -64.97 -11.56 15.51
N THR A 743 -64.06 -12.04 14.67
CA THR A 743 -63.71 -13.47 14.56
C THR A 743 -63.12 -14.08 15.84
N ASP A 744 -62.54 -13.25 16.72
CA ASP A 744 -61.84 -13.68 17.94
C ASP A 744 -62.35 -13.00 19.25
N GLY A 745 -63.52 -12.36 19.23
CA GLY A 745 -64.15 -11.74 20.41
C GLY A 745 -64.87 -10.41 20.14
N ASP A 746 -65.38 -9.77 21.20
CA ASP A 746 -66.12 -8.50 21.14
C ASP A 746 -65.18 -7.31 20.83
N LEU A 747 -65.00 -7.00 19.54
CA LEU A 747 -64.25 -5.84 19.06
C LEU A 747 -65.16 -4.62 19.07
N SER A 748 -65.28 -3.96 20.22
CA SER A 748 -66.22 -2.86 20.40
C SER A 748 -65.63 -1.46 20.22
N VAL A 749 -64.32 -1.28 20.01
CA VAL A 749 -63.71 0.06 19.83
C VAL A 749 -63.09 0.19 18.45
N LEU A 750 -63.54 1.18 17.68
CA LEU A 750 -63.02 1.53 16.35
C LEU A 750 -62.27 2.86 16.40
N ILE A 751 -61.08 2.87 15.84
CA ILE A 751 -60.25 4.06 15.62
C ILE A 751 -60.03 4.21 14.11
N GLU A 752 -60.40 5.35 13.55
CA GLU A 752 -60.21 5.64 12.13
C GLU A 752 -59.22 6.79 11.94
N VAL A 753 -58.20 6.55 11.10
CA VAL A 753 -57.27 7.56 10.60
C VAL A 753 -57.55 7.74 9.12
N GLU A 754 -58.16 8.86 8.76
CA GLU A 754 -58.49 9.23 7.39
C GLU A 754 -57.58 10.37 6.91
N ASP A 755 -56.96 10.22 5.73
CA ASP A 755 -56.22 11.28 5.05
C ASP A 755 -56.83 11.61 3.70
N SER A 756 -56.80 12.89 3.32
CA SER A 756 -57.20 13.38 2.00
C SER A 756 -56.04 13.37 0.98
N GLY A 757 -55.09 12.46 1.17
CA GLY A 757 -53.83 12.44 0.44
C GLY A 757 -53.92 11.72 -0.90
N LYS A 758 -52.75 11.38 -1.43
CA LYS A 758 -52.63 10.72 -2.74
C LYS A 758 -53.23 9.32 -2.82
N GLY A 759 -53.66 8.72 -1.72
CA GLY A 759 -54.17 7.35 -1.67
C GLY A 759 -53.18 6.26 -2.11
N ILE A 760 -53.68 5.02 -2.19
CA ILE A 760 -52.95 3.80 -2.53
C ILE A 760 -53.61 3.15 -3.75
N PRO A 761 -52.88 2.95 -4.87
CA PRO A 761 -53.40 2.26 -6.04
C PRO A 761 -53.87 0.83 -5.72
N PRO A 762 -55.00 0.34 -6.29
CA PRO A 762 -55.57 -0.98 -5.96
C PRO A 762 -54.60 -2.15 -6.11
N LYS A 763 -53.71 -2.08 -7.10
CA LYS A 763 -52.67 -3.11 -7.34
C LYS A 763 -51.69 -3.31 -6.19
N TYR A 764 -51.60 -2.37 -5.25
CA TYR A 764 -50.66 -2.44 -4.13
C TYR A 764 -51.32 -2.80 -2.80
N LEU A 765 -52.66 -2.82 -2.71
CA LEU A 765 -53.39 -3.03 -1.46
C LEU A 765 -53.10 -4.39 -0.78
N ASP A 766 -52.81 -5.42 -1.55
CA ASP A 766 -52.41 -6.73 -1.00
C ASP A 766 -50.93 -6.76 -0.60
N GLU A 767 -50.10 -5.93 -1.23
CA GLU A 767 -48.64 -5.90 -1.04
C GLU A 767 -48.19 -4.99 0.12
N ILE A 768 -48.98 -3.98 0.50
CA ILE A 768 -48.63 -3.05 1.60
C ILE A 768 -48.42 -3.73 2.95
N TRP A 769 -48.99 -4.92 3.14
CA TRP A 769 -48.82 -5.72 4.36
C TRP A 769 -47.54 -6.56 4.36
N GLN A 770 -46.84 -6.64 3.23
CA GLN A 770 -45.59 -7.38 3.12
C GLN A 770 -44.43 -6.53 3.69
N PRO A 771 -43.58 -7.10 4.57
CA PRO A 771 -42.37 -6.44 5.03
C PRO A 771 -41.48 -5.99 3.87
N PHE A 772 -40.93 -4.77 3.99
CA PHE A 772 -40.06 -4.11 3.02
C PHE A 772 -40.73 -3.67 1.71
N PHE A 773 -42.05 -3.79 1.60
CA PHE A 773 -42.78 -3.20 0.47
C PHE A 773 -42.91 -1.69 0.68
N THR A 774 -42.40 -0.91 -0.26
CA THR A 774 -42.54 0.56 -0.28
C THR A 774 -42.55 1.06 -1.71
N THR A 775 -43.35 2.10 -1.99
CA THR A 775 -43.33 2.85 -3.25
C THR A 775 -42.53 4.15 -3.14
N LYS A 776 -41.95 4.44 -1.96
CA LYS A 776 -41.19 5.64 -1.64
C LYS A 776 -39.68 5.40 -1.75
N GLN A 777 -38.92 6.34 -2.30
CA GLN A 777 -37.46 6.23 -2.47
C GLN A 777 -36.69 6.11 -1.16
N SER A 778 -37.15 6.75 -0.08
CA SER A 778 -36.53 6.73 1.27
C SER A 778 -37.31 5.89 2.29
N GLY A 779 -38.39 5.22 1.87
CA GLY A 779 -39.25 4.45 2.77
C GLY A 779 -38.65 3.09 3.12
N THR A 780 -38.78 2.67 4.38
CA THR A 780 -38.26 1.37 4.85
C THR A 780 -39.19 0.21 4.51
N GLY A 781 -40.48 0.48 4.32
CA GLY A 781 -41.51 -0.53 4.05
C GLY A 781 -41.83 -1.44 5.25
N ILE A 782 -41.46 -1.02 6.47
CA ILE A 782 -41.60 -1.83 7.69
C ILE A 782 -42.81 -1.40 8.53
N GLY A 783 -43.17 -0.12 8.49
CA GLY A 783 -44.15 0.46 9.42
C GLY A 783 -45.51 -0.24 9.41
N LEU A 784 -46.18 -0.34 8.25
CA LEU A 784 -47.52 -0.94 8.16
C LEU A 784 -47.57 -2.42 8.59
N PRO A 785 -46.63 -3.29 8.14
CA PRO A 785 -46.52 -4.66 8.65
C PRO A 785 -46.29 -4.74 10.17
N GLU A 786 -45.49 -3.84 10.75
CA GLU A 786 -45.26 -3.77 12.21
C GLU A 786 -46.51 -3.31 12.96
N THR A 787 -47.19 -2.27 12.47
CA THR A 787 -48.47 -1.82 13.00
C THR A 787 -49.50 -2.95 13.01
N LYS A 788 -49.62 -3.72 11.92
CA LYS A 788 -50.54 -4.86 11.86
C LYS A 788 -50.26 -5.89 12.95
N LYS A 789 -49.00 -6.28 13.12
CA LYS A 789 -48.59 -7.21 14.18
C LYS A 789 -48.87 -6.67 15.58
N ILE A 790 -48.63 -5.37 15.81
CA ILE A 790 -48.91 -4.73 17.10
C ILE A 790 -50.41 -4.84 17.42
N ILE A 791 -51.27 -4.46 16.46
CA ILE A 791 -52.72 -4.53 16.64
C ILE A 791 -53.21 -5.97 16.85
N GLU A 792 -52.70 -6.93 16.05
CA GLU A 792 -53.01 -8.35 16.20
C GLU A 792 -52.55 -8.91 17.55
N SER A 793 -51.40 -8.44 18.08
CA SER A 793 -50.91 -8.85 19.41
C SER A 793 -51.77 -8.36 20.58
N MET A 794 -52.62 -7.36 20.34
CA MET A 794 -53.64 -6.90 21.29
C MET A 794 -55.01 -7.55 21.03
N HIS A 795 -55.04 -8.60 20.21
CA HIS A 795 -56.26 -9.25 19.71
C HIS A 795 -57.18 -8.29 18.93
N GLY A 796 -56.61 -7.25 18.32
CA GLY A 796 -57.32 -6.32 17.46
C GLY A 796 -57.22 -6.68 15.98
N THR A 797 -57.87 -5.89 15.12
CA THR A 797 -57.80 -6.03 13.65
C THR A 797 -57.58 -4.68 13.00
N ILE A 798 -56.74 -4.62 11.96
CA ILE A 798 -56.52 -3.42 11.15
C ILE A 798 -56.95 -3.66 9.71
N THR A 799 -57.63 -2.69 9.12
CA THR A 799 -58.03 -2.70 7.71
C THR A 799 -57.72 -1.37 7.05
N ILE A 800 -57.52 -1.38 5.74
CA ILE A 800 -57.22 -0.19 4.94
C ILE A 800 -58.16 -0.14 3.76
N GLN A 801 -58.79 1.01 3.55
CA GLN A 801 -59.55 1.35 2.36
C GLN A 801 -58.90 2.58 1.74
N SER A 802 -58.63 2.54 0.44
CA SER A 802 -57.97 3.65 -0.24
C SER A 802 -58.34 3.70 -1.70
N GLU A 803 -58.44 4.91 -2.23
CA GLU A 803 -58.62 5.18 -3.65
C GLU A 803 -57.53 6.12 -4.13
N ASP A 804 -56.93 5.79 -5.28
CA ASP A 804 -55.82 6.55 -5.86
C ASP A 804 -56.25 8.01 -6.10
N LYS A 805 -55.46 8.95 -5.57
CA LYS A 805 -55.67 10.41 -5.60
C LYS A 805 -56.86 10.95 -4.80
N ILE A 806 -57.50 10.15 -3.97
CA ILE A 806 -58.62 10.61 -3.12
C ILE A 806 -58.21 10.61 -1.64
N GLY A 807 -57.62 9.52 -1.16
CA GLY A 807 -57.27 9.41 0.25
C GLY A 807 -57.16 7.98 0.75
N THR A 808 -56.87 7.84 2.04
CA THR A 808 -56.76 6.55 2.73
C THR A 808 -57.51 6.60 4.04
N ILE A 809 -58.30 5.57 4.32
CA ILE A 809 -58.92 5.33 5.62
C ILE A 809 -58.29 4.07 6.21
N VAL A 810 -57.68 4.21 7.36
CA VAL A 810 -57.15 3.11 8.16
C VAL A 810 -58.05 2.90 9.37
N SER A 811 -58.66 1.72 9.47
CA SER A 811 -59.59 1.37 10.54
C SER A 811 -58.96 0.32 11.46
N VAL A 812 -58.79 0.67 12.73
CA VAL A 812 -58.22 -0.17 13.79
C VAL A 812 -59.31 -0.55 14.79
N TRP A 813 -59.56 -1.84 14.91
CA TRP A 813 -60.52 -2.44 15.84
C TRP A 813 -59.79 -3.01 17.05
N LEU A 814 -60.25 -2.67 18.24
CA LEU A 814 -59.72 -3.14 19.52
C LEU A 814 -60.84 -3.73 20.39
N ARG A 815 -60.45 -4.60 21.33
CA ARG A 815 -61.37 -5.15 22.33
C ARG A 815 -61.67 -4.08 23.37
N GLY A 816 -62.94 -3.68 23.49
CA GLY A 816 -63.37 -2.78 24.56
C GLY A 816 -63.33 -3.46 25.92
N LYS A 817 -63.49 -2.65 26.97
CA LYS A 817 -63.49 -3.10 28.36
C LYS A 817 -64.78 -3.83 28.75
#